data_AF-A0A327UFW4-F1
#
_entry.id   AF-A0A327UFW4-F1
#
_cell.length_a   1.000
_cell.length_b   1.000
_cell.length_c   1.000
_cell.angle_alpha   90.00
_cell.angle_beta   90.00
_cell.angle_gamma   90.00
#
_symmetry.space_group_name_H-M   'P 1'
#
loop_
_entity.id
_entity.type
_entity.pdbx_description
1 polymer ?
#
loop_
_entity_poly.entity_id
_entity_poly.type
_entity_poly.pdbx_seq_one_letter_code
_entity_poly.pdbx_strand_id
1 'polypeptide(L)'
;MTGKRRVWAALLAGLLLVLGLQTTTSAAGARTDRSEQAAAAQVLTWTAGDDITKYVSFPETAVAGPATIVFENSAATGNTTGMPHTLTFSTSDPEYNTDVQLNILANPGDDQGGKHTAEVTLSPGRYFYHCTIPGHSSMTGVLTVTEGGGGDDTTAPETSAKVTGTQNAEGQYVGSATVTVTATDDGSGVERIEYAVGADGAWQPYTAPVVVDQVGEQTVRYRAFDKAGNAAAEKSETFTVAAPPTDDTTAPETSATVSGEKDANGDYIDMATVTVTASDTGSGVNTIEYALGSDGAWQPYNGPVMVHQAGEQTVRYRATDKAGNAAAEKNVRFTVVAAPPQDTTPPVTGATVKGTKNSAGAYVGRAEVGVSATDEGGSGVAGVEYSLDAGPYLAYTAPVVVDRAGRHTVAYRATDKAGNTSAPLSVSFSVVSGGGVPAPGCPEYDERLTVIVGTVDTGVPNRVTNNRCRINELIEDEKEWTSQALFIKHVGEVTAALRAEGVVDKREAKAIKQAARESGIGTPGQTDGYRTILGEDPATFAKWEQVGGGSFTRNADGSITSGTAKDGLGMLWFPERTYGDFSLKLQWRDDAPGTANANGGIFVRFPQIHDHPEEPRPEWAAIKYGHEIQAFDSPSGDMYKSGSVYGFDRVGLAGAQVTQKGTWNDYEIRVVDQHFSVFRNGVLINEFDNTGGQDFYPARGDDPGTDGRRWAAGYIGLQVHSTADVISYRDVRVKDL
;
A
#
# COMPACT_ATOMS: atom_id res chain seq x y z
N MET A 1 4.71 -75.16 11.20
CA MET A 1 5.07 -75.21 12.63
C MET A 1 4.34 -74.05 13.32
N THR A 2 3.11 -74.24 13.81
CA THR A 2 2.78 -74.42 15.25
C THR A 2 3.46 -73.38 16.15
N GLY A 3 2.83 -72.45 16.87
CA GLY A 3 1.43 -72.12 17.16
C GLY A 3 1.33 -71.43 18.53
N LYS A 4 0.39 -70.48 18.70
CA LYS A 4 -0.39 -70.06 19.92
C LYS A 4 -0.63 -68.54 19.91
N ARG A 5 -1.89 -68.12 19.69
CA ARG A 5 -2.94 -67.65 20.65
C ARG A 5 -2.93 -66.11 20.80
N ARG A 6 -3.98 -65.42 20.30
CA ARG A 6 -5.11 -64.78 21.04
C ARG A 6 -4.62 -63.52 21.83
N VAL A 7 -5.21 -62.32 21.81
CA VAL A 7 -6.61 -61.88 21.58
C VAL A 7 -6.64 -60.32 21.65
N TRP A 8 -7.51 -59.68 20.85
CA TRP A 8 -8.22 -58.37 21.00
C TRP A 8 -7.55 -57.00 20.72
N ALA A 9 -8.22 -56.26 19.82
CA ALA A 9 -8.69 -54.84 19.86
C ALA A 9 -7.71 -53.72 20.28
N ALA A 10 -7.64 -52.53 19.67
CA ALA A 10 -8.39 -51.86 18.61
C ALA A 10 -7.63 -50.57 18.18
N LEU A 11 -7.96 -50.08 16.97
CA LEU A 11 -8.03 -48.67 16.51
C LEU A 11 -6.87 -47.69 16.80
N LEU A 12 -6.21 -47.20 15.75
CA LEU A 12 -6.49 -45.87 15.16
C LEU A 12 -5.65 -45.58 13.90
N ALA A 13 -6.35 -45.06 12.87
CA ALA A 13 -6.02 -43.98 11.91
C ALA A 13 -4.65 -43.87 11.17
N GLY A 14 -4.73 -43.49 9.88
CA GLY A 14 -3.63 -42.91 9.08
C GLY A 14 -3.43 -43.60 7.72
N LEU A 15 -4.16 -43.27 6.65
CA LEU A 15 -4.02 -42.11 5.73
C LEU A 15 -2.97 -42.32 4.59
N LEU A 16 -3.47 -42.33 3.34
CA LEU A 16 -2.84 -41.97 2.02
C LEU A 16 -1.69 -42.87 1.51
N LEU A 17 -1.43 -43.13 0.22
CA LEU A 17 -1.73 -42.58 -1.12
C LEU A 17 -1.56 -43.77 -2.12
N VAL A 18 -2.03 -43.76 -3.37
CA VAL A 18 -1.22 -43.38 -4.55
C VAL A 18 -2.09 -43.42 -5.82
N LEU A 19 -1.80 -42.46 -6.70
CA LEU A 19 -2.42 -42.08 -7.97
C LEU A 19 -2.48 -43.16 -9.06
N GLY A 20 -3.40 -42.94 -10.01
CA GLY A 20 -3.29 -43.37 -11.40
C GLY A 20 -4.50 -43.00 -12.26
N LEU A 21 -4.50 -41.80 -12.86
CA LEU A 21 -5.44 -41.42 -13.94
C LEU A 21 -5.22 -42.29 -15.18
N GLN A 22 -6.30 -42.70 -15.88
CA GLN A 22 -6.45 -42.51 -17.33
C GLN A 22 -7.95 -42.42 -17.70
N THR A 23 -8.23 -41.47 -18.59
CA THR A 23 -9.54 -41.02 -19.10
C THR A 23 -9.97 -41.83 -20.33
N THR A 24 -11.28 -41.97 -20.55
CA THR A 24 -11.92 -41.86 -21.88
C THR A 24 -13.39 -41.46 -21.71
N THR A 25 -13.78 -40.44 -22.47
CA THR A 25 -15.12 -39.85 -22.57
C THR A 25 -15.97 -40.60 -23.61
N SER A 26 -17.28 -40.70 -23.38
CA SER A 26 -18.30 -40.93 -24.42
C SER A 26 -19.66 -40.41 -23.94
N ALA A 27 -20.37 -39.79 -24.86
CA ALA A 27 -21.48 -38.85 -24.68
C ALA A 27 -22.83 -39.41 -24.19
N ALA A 28 -23.56 -38.51 -23.51
CA ALA A 28 -24.98 -38.12 -23.60
C ALA A 28 -26.00 -39.05 -24.29
N GLY A 29 -27.27 -39.15 -23.86
CA GLY A 29 -28.01 -38.30 -22.92
C GLY A 29 -29.50 -38.72 -22.82
N ALA A 30 -30.31 -37.74 -22.38
CA ALA A 30 -31.77 -37.73 -22.14
C ALA A 30 -32.21 -37.95 -20.67
N ARG A 31 -32.53 -36.85 -19.98
CA ARG A 31 -33.43 -36.82 -18.82
C ARG A 31 -34.50 -35.76 -19.03
N THR A 32 -35.69 -36.15 -18.60
CA THR A 32 -37.00 -35.49 -18.63
C THR A 32 -37.10 -34.31 -17.68
N ASP A 33 -37.91 -33.33 -18.09
CA ASP A 33 -38.28 -32.09 -17.41
C ASP A 33 -38.70 -32.26 -15.94
N ARG A 34 -38.19 -31.35 -15.11
CA ARG A 34 -38.76 -30.95 -13.82
C ARG A 34 -38.93 -29.44 -13.91
N SER A 35 -40.17 -28.98 -13.95
CA SER A 35 -40.54 -27.57 -13.95
C SER A 35 -40.05 -26.90 -12.66
N GLU A 36 -39.15 -25.91 -12.79
CA GLU A 36 -38.70 -25.03 -11.72
C GLU A 36 -39.84 -24.08 -11.31
N GLN A 37 -40.04 -23.97 -9.99
CA GLN A 37 -41.06 -23.13 -9.36
C GLN A 37 -40.34 -21.85 -8.88
N ALA A 38 -40.79 -20.69 -9.35
CA ALA A 38 -40.09 -19.39 -9.21
C ALA A 38 -40.12 -18.85 -7.77
N ALA A 39 -38.96 -18.43 -7.26
CA ALA A 39 -38.77 -17.75 -5.97
C ALA A 39 -39.28 -16.28 -6.03
N ALA A 40 -39.84 -15.76 -4.92
CA ALA A 40 -40.34 -14.38 -4.84
C ALA A 40 -39.20 -13.35 -4.82
N ALA A 41 -39.38 -12.23 -5.53
CA ALA A 41 -38.34 -11.21 -5.74
C ALA A 41 -38.25 -10.20 -4.57
N GLN A 42 -37.05 -9.94 -4.06
CA GLN A 42 -36.79 -8.88 -3.07
C GLN A 42 -36.67 -7.51 -3.76
N VAL A 43 -37.05 -6.40 -3.09
CA VAL A 43 -36.93 -5.05 -3.69
C VAL A 43 -35.78 -4.26 -3.03
N LEU A 44 -34.81 -3.83 -3.82
CA LEU A 44 -33.61 -3.13 -3.38
C LEU A 44 -33.58 -1.71 -3.95
N THR A 45 -33.55 -0.68 -3.10
CA THR A 45 -33.69 0.73 -3.53
C THR A 45 -32.41 1.54 -3.31
N TRP A 46 -31.88 2.13 -4.39
CA TRP A 46 -30.85 3.16 -4.37
C TRP A 46 -31.47 4.53 -4.62
N THR A 47 -30.97 5.56 -3.95
CA THR A 47 -31.38 6.96 -4.21
C THR A 47 -30.20 7.88 -4.48
N ALA A 48 -30.41 8.88 -5.34
CA ALA A 48 -29.47 9.95 -5.64
C ALA A 48 -30.14 11.34 -5.58
N GLY A 49 -29.34 12.38 -5.39
CA GLY A 49 -29.77 13.77 -5.24
C GLY A 49 -28.92 14.71 -6.08
N ASP A 50 -28.77 15.98 -5.68
CA ASP A 50 -27.89 16.95 -6.37
C ASP A 50 -26.37 16.67 -6.21
N ASP A 51 -25.99 15.80 -5.26
CA ASP A 51 -24.58 15.53 -4.91
C ASP A 51 -23.91 14.58 -5.91
N ILE A 52 -22.79 15.02 -6.49
CA ILE A 52 -21.99 14.25 -7.46
C ILE A 52 -20.94 13.32 -6.83
N THR A 53 -20.85 13.31 -5.50
CA THR A 53 -19.79 12.58 -4.77
C THR A 53 -20.27 11.33 -4.06
N LYS A 54 -21.58 11.18 -3.84
CA LYS A 54 -22.18 10.03 -3.15
C LYS A 54 -23.63 9.76 -3.55
N TYR A 55 -24.07 8.51 -3.40
CA TYR A 55 -25.49 8.18 -3.36
C TYR A 55 -26.12 8.67 -2.04
N VAL A 56 -27.41 8.98 -2.05
CA VAL A 56 -28.15 9.48 -0.87
C VAL A 56 -28.51 8.32 0.07
N SER A 57 -28.96 7.19 -0.47
CA SER A 57 -29.18 5.94 0.27
C SER A 57 -29.02 4.72 -0.63
N PHE A 58 -28.68 3.58 -0.03
CA PHE A 58 -28.50 2.31 -0.73
C PHE A 58 -28.56 1.13 0.25
N PRO A 59 -28.90 -0.09 -0.22
CA PRO A 59 -28.81 -1.31 0.59
C PRO A 59 -27.35 -1.77 0.71
N GLU A 60 -26.94 -2.13 1.93
CA GLU A 60 -25.60 -2.71 2.18
C GLU A 60 -25.60 -4.24 2.03
N THR A 61 -26.75 -4.88 2.26
CA THR A 61 -26.91 -6.34 2.20
C THR A 61 -28.15 -6.76 1.42
N ALA A 62 -28.11 -7.97 0.85
CA ALA A 62 -29.22 -8.62 0.15
C ALA A 62 -29.13 -10.16 0.30
N VAL A 63 -30.16 -10.86 -0.15
CA VAL A 63 -30.22 -12.34 -0.18
C VAL A 63 -30.06 -12.83 -1.63
N ALA A 64 -29.48 -14.00 -1.85
CA ALA A 64 -29.40 -14.56 -3.20
C ALA A 64 -30.80 -14.93 -3.75
N GLY A 65 -31.03 -14.65 -5.04
CA GLY A 65 -32.30 -14.93 -5.73
C GLY A 65 -32.81 -13.77 -6.59
N PRO A 66 -34.03 -13.88 -7.15
CA PRO A 66 -34.67 -12.80 -7.90
C PRO A 66 -34.77 -11.50 -7.06
N ALA A 67 -34.53 -10.36 -7.69
CA ALA A 67 -34.59 -9.06 -7.06
C ALA A 67 -35.04 -7.96 -8.03
N THR A 68 -35.92 -7.08 -7.58
CA THR A 68 -36.25 -5.82 -8.24
C THR A 68 -35.32 -4.74 -7.72
N ILE A 69 -34.42 -4.26 -8.57
CA ILE A 69 -33.62 -3.07 -8.31
C ILE A 69 -34.45 -1.83 -8.61
N VAL A 70 -34.51 -0.88 -7.69
CA VAL A 70 -35.13 0.44 -7.84
C VAL A 70 -34.02 1.48 -7.75
N PHE A 71 -33.91 2.36 -8.73
CA PHE A 71 -33.04 3.52 -8.66
C PHE A 71 -33.87 4.80 -8.80
N GLU A 72 -33.82 5.64 -7.76
CA GLU A 72 -34.58 6.89 -7.71
C GLU A 72 -33.66 8.11 -7.59
N ASN A 73 -33.66 8.93 -8.62
CA ASN A 73 -32.99 10.22 -8.70
C ASN A 73 -34.03 11.29 -9.11
N SER A 74 -34.87 11.67 -8.15
CA SER A 74 -36.05 12.52 -8.36
C SER A 74 -35.98 13.81 -7.53
N ALA A 75 -36.92 14.73 -7.76
CA ALA A 75 -37.05 15.91 -6.90
C ALA A 75 -37.36 15.53 -5.44
N ALA A 76 -38.02 14.38 -5.21
CA ALA A 76 -38.34 13.88 -3.87
C ALA A 76 -37.10 13.36 -3.11
N THR A 77 -36.09 12.86 -3.83
CA THR A 77 -34.80 12.42 -3.26
C THR A 77 -33.79 13.56 -3.13
N GLY A 78 -34.19 14.80 -3.41
CA GLY A 78 -33.36 16.00 -3.26
C GLY A 78 -32.55 16.37 -4.51
N ASN A 79 -32.94 15.89 -5.70
CA ASN A 79 -32.38 16.38 -6.95
C ASN A 79 -33.23 17.52 -7.51
N THR A 80 -32.81 18.74 -7.22
CA THR A 80 -33.50 19.98 -7.64
C THR A 80 -32.84 20.63 -8.85
N THR A 81 -31.63 20.20 -9.20
CA THR A 81 -30.81 20.76 -10.29
C THR A 81 -31.01 20.05 -11.63
N GLY A 82 -31.65 18.88 -11.63
CA GLY A 82 -31.78 18.03 -12.82
C GLY A 82 -30.54 17.17 -13.08
N MET A 83 -29.66 17.00 -12.08
CA MET A 83 -28.39 16.29 -12.23
C MET A 83 -28.58 14.81 -12.58
N PRO A 84 -28.09 14.31 -13.72
CA PRO A 84 -28.22 12.89 -14.05
C PRO A 84 -27.23 12.03 -13.26
N HIS A 85 -27.69 10.87 -12.79
CA HIS A 85 -26.87 9.86 -12.14
C HIS A 85 -27.14 8.47 -12.74
N THR A 86 -26.16 7.58 -12.63
CA THR A 86 -26.32 6.17 -13.00
C THR A 86 -26.13 5.25 -11.79
N LEU A 87 -26.78 4.10 -11.81
CA LEU A 87 -26.48 2.94 -10.97
C LEU A 87 -25.96 1.82 -11.88
N THR A 88 -24.66 1.57 -11.83
CA THR A 88 -24.00 0.56 -12.68
C THR A 88 -23.30 -0.50 -11.83
N PHE A 89 -23.59 -1.78 -12.07
CA PHE A 89 -22.82 -2.88 -11.49
C PHE A 89 -21.58 -3.16 -12.34
N SER A 90 -20.40 -3.26 -11.71
CA SER A 90 -19.15 -3.55 -12.42
C SER A 90 -19.11 -5.00 -12.88
N THR A 91 -18.76 -5.21 -14.15
CA THR A 91 -18.59 -6.54 -14.75
C THR A 91 -17.14 -6.83 -15.17
N SER A 92 -16.18 -5.96 -14.81
CA SER A 92 -14.78 -6.05 -15.27
C SER A 92 -13.77 -6.29 -14.14
N ASP A 93 -14.19 -6.16 -12.88
CA ASP A 93 -13.32 -6.35 -11.73
C ASP A 93 -13.44 -7.80 -11.20
N PRO A 94 -12.36 -8.60 -11.22
CA PRO A 94 -12.38 -9.98 -10.76
C PRO A 94 -12.60 -10.14 -9.25
N GLU A 95 -12.54 -9.06 -8.44
CA GLU A 95 -12.85 -9.10 -7.01
C GLU A 95 -14.36 -9.22 -6.71
N TYR A 96 -15.22 -8.84 -7.67
CA TYR A 96 -16.68 -8.74 -7.48
C TYR A 96 -17.45 -9.68 -8.42
N ASN A 97 -18.71 -9.95 -8.07
CA ASN A 97 -19.64 -10.70 -8.91
C ASN A 97 -19.92 -9.93 -10.21
N THR A 98 -19.77 -10.61 -11.35
CA THR A 98 -19.93 -10.04 -12.70
C THR A 98 -21.11 -10.61 -13.48
N ASP A 99 -21.96 -11.40 -12.81
CA ASP A 99 -23.09 -12.14 -13.37
C ASP A 99 -24.37 -11.30 -13.59
N VAL A 100 -24.40 -10.07 -13.06
CA VAL A 100 -25.51 -9.12 -13.25
C VAL A 100 -25.05 -7.90 -14.02
N GLN A 101 -25.57 -7.73 -15.23
CA GLN A 101 -25.34 -6.54 -16.04
C GLN A 101 -26.43 -5.50 -15.77
N LEU A 102 -26.09 -4.49 -14.97
CA LEU A 102 -26.99 -3.42 -14.58
C LEU A 102 -26.37 -2.06 -14.93
N ASN A 103 -27.12 -1.20 -15.61
CA ASN A 103 -26.79 0.22 -15.81
C ASN A 103 -28.09 1.02 -15.98
N ILE A 104 -28.54 1.66 -14.90
CA ILE A 104 -29.75 2.48 -14.89
C ILE A 104 -29.36 3.95 -14.84
N LEU A 105 -29.81 4.77 -15.80
CA LEU A 105 -29.67 6.23 -15.80
C LEU A 105 -30.99 6.85 -15.33
N ALA A 106 -30.93 7.77 -14.36
CA ALA A 106 -32.11 8.45 -13.83
C ALA A 106 -31.86 9.95 -13.64
N ASN A 107 -32.88 10.78 -13.89
CA ASN A 107 -32.90 12.21 -13.54
C ASN A 107 -34.33 12.72 -13.37
N PRO A 108 -34.58 13.81 -12.62
CA PRO A 108 -35.93 14.29 -12.32
C PRO A 108 -36.77 14.69 -13.54
N GLY A 109 -36.12 14.99 -14.66
CA GLY A 109 -36.77 15.42 -15.91
C GLY A 109 -37.01 14.30 -16.92
N ASP A 110 -36.69 13.04 -16.59
CA ASP A 110 -36.97 11.90 -17.47
C ASP A 110 -38.45 11.48 -17.46
N ASP A 111 -38.82 10.65 -18.44
CA ASP A 111 -40.22 10.20 -18.65
C ASP A 111 -40.79 9.37 -17.49
N GLN A 112 -39.94 8.92 -16.55
CA GLN A 112 -40.33 8.19 -15.34
C GLN A 112 -40.18 9.03 -14.06
N GLY A 113 -39.95 10.35 -14.19
CA GLY A 113 -39.79 11.27 -13.06
C GLY A 113 -38.56 10.96 -12.19
N GLY A 114 -37.54 10.32 -12.77
CA GLY A 114 -36.31 9.92 -12.08
C GLY A 114 -36.37 8.60 -11.35
N LYS A 115 -37.44 7.80 -11.47
CA LYS A 115 -37.57 6.50 -10.79
C LYS A 115 -37.62 5.34 -11.79
N HIS A 116 -36.61 4.47 -11.75
CA HIS A 116 -36.48 3.34 -12.66
C HIS A 116 -36.37 2.03 -11.89
N THR A 117 -36.79 0.94 -12.54
CA THR A 117 -36.72 -0.40 -11.96
C THR A 117 -36.10 -1.40 -12.93
N ALA A 118 -35.41 -2.42 -12.41
CA ALA A 118 -34.86 -3.52 -13.19
C ALA A 118 -34.95 -4.84 -12.40
N GLU A 119 -35.40 -5.90 -13.06
CA GLU A 119 -35.41 -7.25 -12.48
C GLU A 119 -34.05 -7.91 -12.71
N VAL A 120 -33.44 -8.42 -11.65
CA VAL A 120 -32.16 -9.14 -11.68
C VAL A 120 -32.26 -10.43 -10.87
N THR A 121 -31.28 -11.32 -11.02
CA THR A 121 -31.10 -12.46 -10.11
C THR A 121 -29.73 -12.34 -9.48
N LEU A 122 -29.67 -12.19 -8.16
CA LEU A 122 -28.43 -12.01 -7.42
C LEU A 122 -27.89 -13.37 -6.98
N SER A 123 -26.63 -13.65 -7.28
CA SER A 123 -25.89 -14.78 -6.70
C SER A 123 -25.26 -14.37 -5.37
N PRO A 124 -24.99 -15.32 -4.45
CA PRO A 124 -24.18 -15.03 -3.26
C PRO A 124 -22.83 -14.42 -3.66
N GLY A 125 -22.35 -13.44 -2.89
CA GLY A 125 -21.10 -12.74 -3.16
C GLY A 125 -21.20 -11.22 -2.99
N ARG A 126 -20.32 -10.47 -3.67
CA ARG A 126 -20.23 -9.00 -3.52
C ARG A 126 -20.39 -8.34 -4.88
N TYR A 127 -21.28 -7.36 -5.00
CA TYR A 127 -21.44 -6.54 -6.21
C TYR A 127 -20.89 -5.14 -5.96
N PHE A 128 -19.96 -4.68 -6.80
CA PHE A 128 -19.51 -3.28 -6.78
C PHE A 128 -20.40 -2.44 -7.70
N TYR A 129 -20.97 -1.36 -7.16
CA TYR A 129 -21.78 -0.43 -7.93
C TYR A 129 -21.17 0.97 -7.98
N HIS A 130 -21.37 1.68 -9.09
CA HIS A 130 -20.81 3.00 -9.31
C HIS A 130 -21.62 3.84 -10.30
N CYS A 131 -21.38 5.15 -10.28
CA CYS A 131 -21.86 6.09 -11.28
C CYS A 131 -20.83 6.24 -12.40
N THR A 132 -21.26 6.11 -13.65
CA THR A 132 -20.41 6.24 -14.85
C THR A 132 -20.44 7.65 -15.47
N ILE A 133 -21.17 8.60 -14.88
CA ILE A 133 -21.23 9.98 -15.39
C ILE A 133 -19.85 10.63 -15.19
N PRO A 134 -19.24 11.24 -16.24
CA PRO A 134 -17.95 11.90 -16.09
C PRO A 134 -17.94 12.94 -14.97
N GLY A 135 -16.97 12.83 -14.05
CA GLY A 135 -16.86 13.69 -12.87
C GLY A 135 -17.57 13.16 -11.61
N HIS A 136 -18.33 12.07 -11.69
CA HIS A 136 -19.07 11.48 -10.57
C HIS A 136 -18.37 10.23 -10.00
N SER A 137 -17.07 10.07 -10.26
CA SER A 137 -16.32 8.82 -10.04
C SER A 137 -16.19 8.39 -8.57
N SER A 138 -16.53 9.27 -7.62
CA SER A 138 -16.57 8.93 -6.19
C SER A 138 -17.89 8.31 -5.73
N MET A 139 -18.95 8.39 -6.54
CA MET A 139 -20.24 7.73 -6.25
C MET A 139 -20.12 6.23 -6.49
N THR A 140 -19.70 5.51 -5.45
CA THR A 140 -19.43 4.07 -5.50
C THR A 140 -19.90 3.38 -4.22
N GLY A 141 -20.02 2.05 -4.24
CA GLY A 141 -20.28 1.25 -3.05
C GLY A 141 -20.32 -0.25 -3.34
N VAL A 142 -20.57 -1.06 -2.30
CA VAL A 142 -20.59 -2.53 -2.38
C VAL A 142 -21.87 -3.08 -1.75
N LEU A 143 -22.57 -3.93 -2.49
CA LEU A 143 -23.69 -4.73 -2.01
C LEU A 143 -23.19 -6.13 -1.66
N THR A 144 -23.45 -6.61 -0.44
CA THR A 144 -23.10 -7.97 -0.01
C THR A 144 -24.32 -8.88 -0.05
N VAL A 145 -24.30 -9.90 -0.89
CA VAL A 145 -25.37 -10.87 -1.07
C VAL A 145 -25.04 -12.14 -0.30
N THR A 146 -25.88 -12.48 0.66
CA THR A 146 -25.72 -13.66 1.51
C THR A 146 -26.55 -14.83 0.99
N GLU A 147 -26.13 -16.06 1.32
CA GLU A 147 -26.97 -17.25 1.21
C GLU A 147 -28.07 -17.19 2.28
N GLY A 148 -29.05 -16.30 2.12
CA GLY A 148 -30.20 -16.21 3.02
C GLY A 148 -31.14 -17.38 2.76
N GLY A 149 -31.28 -18.26 3.76
CA GLY A 149 -32.15 -19.41 3.73
C GLY A 149 -33.63 -19.02 3.82
N GLY A 150 -34.35 -19.14 2.71
CA GLY A 150 -35.80 -19.15 2.66
C GLY A 150 -36.28 -20.59 2.42
N GLY A 151 -36.86 -21.21 3.45
CA GLY A 151 -37.75 -22.36 3.23
C GLY A 151 -38.99 -21.93 2.47
N ASP A 152 -39.81 -22.89 2.02
CA ASP A 152 -41.02 -22.70 1.20
C ASP A 152 -42.14 -21.84 1.83
N ASP A 153 -41.86 -21.06 2.87
CA ASP A 153 -42.85 -20.29 3.62
C ASP A 153 -43.09 -18.90 3.03
N THR A 154 -44.29 -18.72 2.48
CA THR A 154 -44.77 -17.45 1.92
C THR A 154 -45.85 -16.79 2.80
N THR A 155 -46.07 -17.29 4.01
CA THR A 155 -47.16 -16.82 4.89
C THR A 155 -46.59 -15.83 5.89
N ALA A 156 -47.16 -14.63 5.98
CA ALA A 156 -46.71 -13.67 6.98
C ALA A 156 -47.20 -14.04 8.40
N PRO A 157 -46.43 -13.72 9.46
CA PRO A 157 -46.85 -13.93 10.84
C PRO A 157 -48.20 -13.29 11.18
N GLU A 158 -48.97 -13.94 12.04
CA GLU A 158 -50.15 -13.36 12.66
C GLU A 158 -49.76 -12.65 13.98
N THR A 159 -50.01 -11.34 14.04
CA THR A 159 -49.77 -10.52 15.24
C THR A 159 -51.04 -10.27 16.04
N SER A 160 -50.92 -10.21 17.36
CA SER A 160 -51.97 -9.73 18.27
C SER A 160 -51.39 -8.96 19.45
N ALA A 161 -52.14 -8.02 20.01
CA ALA A 161 -51.74 -7.26 21.19
C ALA A 161 -52.80 -7.32 22.28
N LYS A 162 -52.36 -7.17 23.54
CA LYS A 162 -53.23 -7.08 24.71
C LYS A 162 -52.78 -5.91 25.58
N VAL A 163 -53.69 -4.98 25.84
CA VAL A 163 -53.48 -3.89 26.79
C VAL A 163 -53.97 -4.33 28.17
N THR A 164 -53.18 -4.10 29.21
CA THR A 164 -53.49 -4.45 30.60
C THR A 164 -53.10 -3.33 31.55
N GLY A 165 -53.79 -3.23 32.68
CA GLY A 165 -53.54 -2.23 33.71
C GLY A 165 -54.79 -2.01 34.56
N THR A 166 -54.67 -1.23 35.63
CA THR A 166 -55.81 -0.87 36.48
C THR A 166 -56.67 0.15 35.75
N GLN A 167 -57.95 -0.12 35.55
CA GLN A 167 -58.87 0.82 34.89
C GLN A 167 -59.78 1.52 35.92
N ASN A 168 -60.12 2.78 35.66
CA ASN A 168 -61.18 3.49 36.39
C ASN A 168 -62.58 3.07 35.90
N ALA A 169 -63.64 3.65 36.47
CA ALA A 169 -65.03 3.34 36.12
C ALA A 169 -65.38 3.69 34.66
N GLU A 170 -64.61 4.58 34.05
CA GLU A 170 -64.72 5.05 32.68
C GLU A 170 -63.89 4.21 31.69
N GLY A 171 -63.16 3.18 32.16
CA GLY A 171 -62.35 2.29 31.32
C GLY A 171 -60.96 2.83 30.95
N GLN A 172 -60.54 3.95 31.55
CA GLN A 172 -59.20 4.53 31.34
C GLN A 172 -58.18 3.87 32.26
N TYR A 173 -56.98 3.60 31.74
CA TYR A 173 -55.90 3.01 32.52
C TYR A 173 -55.29 4.03 33.47
N VAL A 174 -55.29 3.76 34.77
CA VAL A 174 -54.87 4.68 35.81
C VAL A 174 -53.36 4.55 36.03
N GLY A 175 -52.63 5.65 35.86
CA GLY A 175 -51.17 5.70 36.01
C GLY A 175 -50.40 5.17 34.80
N SER A 176 -50.72 3.96 34.33
CA SER A 176 -50.11 3.40 33.13
C SER A 176 -50.92 2.25 32.54
N ALA A 177 -50.69 1.96 31.27
CA ALA A 177 -51.13 0.73 30.61
C ALA A 177 -49.92 -0.05 30.09
N THR A 178 -49.99 -1.38 30.11
CA THR A 178 -48.96 -2.27 29.58
C THR A 178 -49.49 -2.99 28.35
N VAL A 179 -48.82 -2.79 27.21
CA VAL A 179 -49.13 -3.45 25.93
C VAL A 179 -48.22 -4.66 25.75
N THR A 180 -48.82 -5.84 25.69
CA THR A 180 -48.12 -7.09 25.36
C THR A 180 -48.43 -7.48 23.92
N VAL A 181 -47.41 -7.50 23.07
CA VAL A 181 -47.51 -7.95 21.68
C VAL A 181 -47.07 -9.41 21.59
N THR A 182 -47.80 -10.20 20.80
CA THR A 182 -47.47 -11.58 20.46
C THR A 182 -47.55 -11.76 18.95
N ALA A 183 -46.76 -12.68 18.42
CA ALA A 183 -46.82 -13.09 17.04
C ALA A 183 -46.67 -14.61 16.96
N THR A 184 -47.40 -15.22 16.04
CA THR A 184 -47.29 -16.65 15.69
C THR A 184 -47.09 -16.78 14.21
N ASP A 185 -46.29 -17.76 13.82
CA ASP A 185 -46.12 -18.13 12.43
C ASP A 185 -45.99 -19.66 12.34
N ASP A 186 -46.80 -20.28 11.48
CA ASP A 186 -46.91 -21.74 11.35
C ASP A 186 -45.91 -22.32 10.33
N GLY A 187 -45.22 -21.46 9.57
CA GLY A 187 -44.24 -21.85 8.56
C GLY A 187 -42.82 -21.82 9.10
N SER A 188 -42.13 -20.71 8.86
CA SER A 188 -40.71 -20.49 9.17
C SER A 188 -40.49 -20.03 10.62
N GLY A 189 -41.56 -19.64 11.30
CA GLY A 189 -41.57 -19.13 12.67
C GLY A 189 -41.18 -17.65 12.74
N VAL A 190 -41.62 -16.97 13.79
CA VAL A 190 -41.35 -15.53 13.99
C VAL A 190 -39.86 -15.28 14.20
N GLU A 191 -39.28 -14.36 13.43
CA GLU A 191 -37.91 -13.86 13.60
C GLU A 191 -37.87 -12.70 14.59
N ARG A 192 -38.73 -11.69 14.40
CA ARG A 192 -38.73 -10.48 15.23
C ARG A 192 -40.09 -9.77 15.24
N ILE A 193 -40.35 -9.05 16.33
CA ILE A 193 -41.52 -8.19 16.52
C ILE A 193 -41.01 -6.76 16.71
N GLU A 194 -41.73 -5.78 16.15
CA GLU A 194 -41.47 -4.35 16.35
C GLU A 194 -42.72 -3.63 16.84
N TYR A 195 -42.51 -2.52 17.57
CA TYR A 195 -43.56 -1.61 18.00
C TYR A 195 -43.16 -0.14 17.82
N ALA A 196 -44.14 0.74 17.77
CA ALA A 196 -43.96 2.19 17.80
C ALA A 196 -45.05 2.83 18.68
N VAL A 197 -44.68 3.82 19.50
CA VAL A 197 -45.62 4.58 20.34
C VAL A 197 -46.00 5.87 19.63
N GLY A 198 -47.30 6.13 19.52
CA GLY A 198 -47.87 7.26 18.77
C GLY A 198 -48.07 6.97 17.28
N ALA A 199 -48.85 7.83 16.62
CA ALA A 199 -49.16 7.72 15.19
C ALA A 199 -47.91 7.83 14.29
N ASP A 200 -46.92 8.62 14.71
CA ASP A 200 -45.69 8.90 13.94
C ASP A 200 -44.41 8.44 14.65
N GLY A 201 -44.53 7.63 15.71
CA GLY A 201 -43.37 7.11 16.45
C GLY A 201 -42.43 6.26 15.60
N ALA A 202 -41.14 6.26 15.93
CA ALA A 202 -40.15 5.39 15.29
C ALA A 202 -40.35 3.92 15.71
N TRP A 203 -40.13 2.99 14.78
CA TRP A 203 -40.16 1.55 15.04
C TRP A 203 -39.00 1.10 15.93
N GLN A 204 -39.31 0.27 16.92
CA GLN A 204 -38.37 -0.27 17.89
C GLN A 204 -38.55 -1.79 18.02
N PRO A 205 -37.48 -2.54 18.30
CA PRO A 205 -37.59 -3.98 18.54
C PRO A 205 -38.39 -4.25 19.82
N TYR A 206 -39.39 -5.12 19.74
CA TYR A 206 -40.20 -5.53 20.88
C TYR A 206 -39.50 -6.69 21.61
N THR A 207 -38.93 -6.39 22.79
CA THR A 207 -38.19 -7.35 23.61
C THR A 207 -38.84 -7.60 24.98
N ALA A 208 -39.76 -6.72 25.39
CA ALA A 208 -40.53 -6.79 26.63
C ALA A 208 -41.87 -6.05 26.45
N PRO A 209 -42.88 -6.31 27.31
CA PRO A 209 -44.12 -5.53 27.31
C PRO A 209 -43.88 -4.03 27.44
N VAL A 210 -44.61 -3.25 26.65
CA VAL A 210 -44.43 -1.79 26.54
C VAL A 210 -45.32 -1.11 27.59
N VAL A 211 -44.70 -0.40 28.54
CA VAL A 211 -45.42 0.41 29.52
C VAL A 211 -45.60 1.82 28.98
N VAL A 212 -46.85 2.29 28.93
CA VAL A 212 -47.22 3.64 28.51
C VAL A 212 -47.86 4.35 29.69
N ASP A 213 -47.18 5.38 30.20
CA ASP A 213 -47.59 6.15 31.39
C ASP A 213 -47.98 7.60 31.05
N GLN A 214 -47.97 7.96 29.78
CA GLN A 214 -48.34 9.28 29.29
C GLN A 214 -49.86 9.45 29.35
N VAL A 215 -50.33 10.46 30.08
CA VAL A 215 -51.76 10.77 30.25
C VAL A 215 -52.38 11.23 28.92
N GLY A 216 -53.59 10.78 28.64
CA GLY A 216 -54.33 11.08 27.40
C GLY A 216 -54.55 9.85 26.53
N GLU A 217 -55.03 10.07 25.31
CA GLU A 217 -55.20 9.01 24.31
C GLU A 217 -53.83 8.58 23.76
N GLN A 218 -53.58 7.27 23.80
CA GLN A 218 -52.34 6.64 23.41
C GLN A 218 -52.60 5.62 22.32
N THR A 219 -51.67 5.54 21.35
CA THR A 219 -51.69 4.55 20.28
C THR A 219 -50.37 3.78 20.30
N VAL A 220 -50.44 2.45 20.25
CA VAL A 220 -49.25 1.59 20.04
C VAL A 220 -49.45 0.81 18.75
N ARG A 221 -48.52 0.98 17.80
CA ARG A 221 -48.48 0.28 16.51
C ARG A 221 -47.50 -0.87 16.59
N TYR A 222 -47.80 -1.99 15.95
CA TYR A 222 -46.98 -3.20 16.03
C TYR A 222 -47.01 -4.02 14.73
N ARG A 223 -45.90 -4.70 14.44
CA ARG A 223 -45.72 -5.61 13.30
C ARG A 223 -44.70 -6.70 13.63
N ALA A 224 -44.66 -7.78 12.85
CA ALA A 224 -43.72 -8.87 13.03
C ALA A 224 -43.20 -9.38 11.68
N PHE A 225 -42.06 -10.07 11.73
CA PHE A 225 -41.38 -10.66 10.58
C PHE A 225 -41.04 -12.11 10.93
N ASP A 226 -41.19 -13.02 9.96
CA ASP A 226 -40.76 -14.41 10.10
C ASP A 226 -39.32 -14.62 9.61
N LYS A 227 -38.81 -15.85 9.72
CA LYS A 227 -37.46 -16.22 9.27
C LYS A 227 -37.34 -16.37 7.75
N ALA A 228 -38.45 -16.42 7.02
CA ALA A 228 -38.49 -16.41 5.56
C ALA A 228 -38.52 -14.97 4.99
N GLY A 229 -38.63 -13.95 5.84
CA GLY A 229 -38.66 -12.54 5.49
C GLY A 229 -40.05 -11.96 5.22
N ASN A 230 -41.14 -12.71 5.45
CA ASN A 230 -42.49 -12.17 5.28
C ASN A 230 -42.84 -11.22 6.44
N ALA A 231 -43.47 -10.08 6.11
CA ALA A 231 -43.85 -9.05 7.07
C ALA A 231 -45.36 -9.08 7.33
N ALA A 232 -45.76 -9.15 8.60
CA ALA A 232 -47.15 -9.01 9.02
C ALA A 232 -47.67 -7.59 8.75
N ALA A 233 -48.97 -7.48 8.43
CA ALA A 233 -49.63 -6.18 8.33
C ALA A 233 -49.52 -5.41 9.65
N GLU A 234 -49.27 -4.10 9.56
CA GLU A 234 -49.26 -3.20 10.71
C GLU A 234 -50.64 -3.17 11.37
N LYS A 235 -50.66 -3.38 12.69
CA LYS A 235 -51.85 -3.24 13.53
C LYS A 235 -51.58 -2.22 14.63
N SER A 236 -52.65 -1.71 15.25
CA SER A 236 -52.55 -0.75 16.33
C SER A 236 -53.56 -1.03 17.45
N GLU A 237 -53.20 -0.65 18.67
CA GLU A 237 -54.09 -0.58 19.84
C GLU A 237 -54.19 0.88 20.30
N THR A 238 -55.42 1.32 20.57
CA THR A 238 -55.71 2.65 21.10
C THR A 238 -56.33 2.56 22.48
N PHE A 239 -55.81 3.30 23.45
CA PHE A 239 -56.31 3.33 24.83
C PHE A 239 -56.06 4.69 25.48
N THR A 240 -56.78 5.00 26.56
CA THR A 240 -56.59 6.25 27.31
C THR A 240 -55.92 5.96 28.66
N VAL A 241 -54.88 6.72 28.99
CA VAL A 241 -54.26 6.70 30.33
C VAL A 241 -54.74 7.93 31.11
N ALA A 242 -55.30 7.71 32.30
CA ALA A 242 -55.65 8.76 33.24
C ALA A 242 -54.55 8.91 34.30
N ALA A 243 -54.31 10.13 34.76
CA ALA A 243 -53.41 10.37 35.88
C ALA A 243 -53.91 9.59 37.11
N PRO A 244 -53.01 8.94 37.89
CA PRO A 244 -53.40 8.38 39.17
C PRO A 244 -53.74 9.53 40.12
N PRO A 245 -54.76 9.40 41.00
CA PRO A 245 -54.98 10.39 42.05
C PRO A 245 -53.75 10.41 42.96
N THR A 246 -53.08 11.58 43.05
CA THR A 246 -51.94 11.82 43.93
C THR A 246 -52.24 13.01 44.84
N ASP A 247 -51.93 12.87 46.13
CA ASP A 247 -51.99 13.95 47.13
C ASP A 247 -50.64 14.69 47.23
N ASP A 248 -49.74 14.48 46.26
CA ASP A 248 -48.39 15.05 46.27
C ASP A 248 -48.42 16.56 46.06
N THR A 249 -47.97 17.28 47.09
CA THR A 249 -47.82 18.73 47.11
C THR A 249 -46.35 19.16 47.24
N THR A 250 -45.40 18.23 47.09
CA THR A 250 -43.97 18.49 47.26
C THR A 250 -43.29 18.65 45.91
N ALA A 251 -42.54 19.74 45.72
CA ALA A 251 -41.82 19.97 44.47
C ALA A 251 -40.52 19.14 44.39
N PRO A 252 -40.04 18.79 43.17
CA PRO A 252 -38.77 18.10 42.98
C PRO A 252 -37.56 18.86 43.55
N GLU A 253 -36.55 18.10 43.98
CA GLU A 253 -35.23 18.64 44.30
C GLU A 253 -34.29 18.55 43.08
N THR A 254 -33.65 19.67 42.72
CA THR A 254 -32.71 19.76 41.59
C THR A 254 -31.27 20.04 42.04
N SER A 255 -30.29 19.52 41.29
CA SER A 255 -28.87 19.86 41.44
C SER A 255 -28.15 19.85 40.09
N ALA A 256 -26.99 20.50 40.01
CA ALA A 256 -26.15 20.46 38.81
C ALA A 256 -24.66 20.35 39.15
N THR A 257 -23.90 19.67 38.30
CA THR A 257 -22.44 19.59 38.35
C THR A 257 -21.83 20.16 37.07
N VAL A 258 -20.62 20.73 37.19
CA VAL A 258 -19.86 21.26 36.05
C VAL A 258 -18.53 20.51 35.98
N SER A 259 -18.19 20.00 34.82
CA SER A 259 -16.96 19.24 34.55
C SER A 259 -16.28 19.72 33.27
N GLY A 260 -14.96 19.58 33.20
CA GLY A 260 -14.13 20.01 32.08
C GLY A 260 -12.68 20.18 32.52
N GLU A 261 -11.78 20.33 31.56
CA GLU A 261 -10.38 20.67 31.84
C GLU A 261 -10.30 22.08 32.42
N LYS A 262 -9.43 22.28 33.43
CA LYS A 262 -9.27 23.56 34.10
C LYS A 262 -7.83 24.05 34.04
N ASP A 263 -7.67 25.36 33.95
CA ASP A 263 -6.39 26.01 34.12
C ASP A 263 -5.97 26.06 35.61
N ALA A 264 -4.81 26.65 35.88
CA ALA A 264 -4.29 26.80 37.25
C ALA A 264 -5.14 27.71 38.15
N ASN A 265 -6.01 28.56 37.58
CA ASN A 265 -6.92 29.43 38.30
C ASN A 265 -8.27 28.76 38.58
N GLY A 266 -8.53 27.60 37.99
CA GLY A 266 -9.78 26.86 38.11
C GLY A 266 -10.82 27.20 37.05
N ASP A 267 -10.46 28.00 36.04
CA ASP A 267 -11.31 28.34 34.90
C ASP A 267 -11.29 27.21 33.87
N TYR A 268 -12.43 26.95 33.22
CA TYR A 268 -12.53 25.86 32.25
C TYR A 268 -11.89 26.24 30.92
N ILE A 269 -11.04 25.36 30.39
CA ILE A 269 -10.31 25.60 29.14
C ILE A 269 -11.19 25.13 27.97
N ASP A 270 -11.46 26.02 27.03
CA ASP A 270 -12.21 25.82 25.78
C ASP A 270 -13.70 25.47 25.96
N MET A 271 -14.04 24.64 26.94
CA MET A 271 -15.42 24.26 27.24
C MET A 271 -15.64 23.78 28.67
N ALA A 272 -16.90 23.88 29.12
CA ALA A 272 -17.39 23.18 30.30
C ALA A 272 -18.67 22.39 29.98
N THR A 273 -18.88 21.28 30.67
CA THR A 273 -20.07 20.43 30.55
C THR A 273 -20.89 20.50 31.83
N VAL A 274 -22.17 20.86 31.71
CA VAL A 274 -23.13 20.94 32.83
C VAL A 274 -24.07 19.73 32.81
N THR A 275 -24.11 18.99 33.92
CA THR A 275 -25.05 17.88 34.12
C THR A 275 -26.08 18.28 35.16
N VAL A 276 -27.37 18.18 34.83
CA VAL A 276 -28.48 18.52 35.73
C VAL A 276 -29.17 17.23 36.16
N THR A 277 -29.50 17.12 37.44
CA THR A 277 -30.27 16.01 38.00
C THR A 277 -31.47 16.54 38.78
N ALA A 278 -32.55 15.78 38.79
CA ALA A 278 -33.72 16.04 39.60
C ALA A 278 -34.19 14.74 40.26
N SER A 279 -34.71 14.85 41.48
CA SER A 279 -35.34 13.75 42.21
C SER A 279 -36.60 14.22 42.90
N ASP A 280 -37.62 13.40 42.88
CA ASP A 280 -38.87 13.62 43.63
C ASP A 280 -39.31 12.30 44.28
N THR A 281 -39.74 12.35 45.54
CA THR A 281 -40.13 11.16 46.32
C THR A 281 -41.64 10.89 46.33
N GLY A 282 -42.44 11.81 45.80
CA GLY A 282 -43.89 11.70 45.73
C GLY A 282 -44.35 11.11 44.40
N SER A 283 -44.71 11.99 43.48
CA SER A 283 -45.24 11.65 42.15
C SER A 283 -44.14 11.35 41.12
N GLY A 284 -42.88 11.63 41.45
CA GLY A 284 -41.73 11.44 40.59
C GLY A 284 -41.54 12.60 39.59
N VAL A 285 -40.33 12.73 39.05
CA VAL A 285 -40.00 13.82 38.12
C VAL A 285 -40.72 13.65 36.78
N ASN A 286 -41.31 14.74 36.27
CA ASN A 286 -41.97 14.82 34.98
C ASN A 286 -41.08 15.50 33.93
N THR A 287 -40.60 16.72 34.20
CA THR A 287 -39.73 17.45 33.27
C THR A 287 -38.51 18.03 33.97
N ILE A 288 -37.42 18.18 33.23
CA ILE A 288 -36.24 18.96 33.60
C ILE A 288 -35.99 19.95 32.47
N GLU A 289 -35.74 21.21 32.81
CA GLU A 289 -35.44 22.28 31.85
C GLU A 289 -34.19 23.05 32.26
N TYR A 290 -33.48 23.61 31.28
CA TYR A 290 -32.34 24.49 31.50
C TYR A 290 -32.41 25.75 30.61
N ALA A 291 -31.67 26.79 31.00
CA ALA A 291 -31.50 28.00 30.21
C ALA A 291 -30.06 28.53 30.34
N LEU A 292 -29.49 28.99 29.22
CA LEU A 292 -28.15 29.60 29.16
C LEU A 292 -28.23 31.11 29.42
N GLY A 293 -27.36 31.63 30.28
CA GLY A 293 -27.34 33.04 30.68
C GLY A 293 -28.44 33.43 31.66
N SER A 294 -28.45 34.70 32.09
CA SER A 294 -29.44 35.25 33.02
C SER A 294 -30.85 35.33 32.46
N ASP A 295 -30.98 35.48 31.13
CA ASP A 295 -32.25 35.80 30.45
C ASP A 295 -32.55 34.85 29.28
N GLY A 296 -31.81 33.75 29.14
CA GLY A 296 -32.04 32.76 28.08
C GLY A 296 -33.40 32.07 28.17
N ALA A 297 -33.89 31.57 27.03
CA ALA A 297 -35.11 30.78 26.97
C ALA A 297 -34.92 29.38 27.61
N TRP A 298 -35.97 28.88 28.24
CA TRP A 298 -36.02 27.52 28.80
C TRP A 298 -36.07 26.48 27.67
N GLN A 299 -35.27 25.43 27.84
CA GLN A 299 -35.15 24.31 26.92
C GLN A 299 -35.28 22.99 27.69
N PRO A 300 -35.86 21.93 27.08
CA PRO A 300 -35.91 20.62 27.70
C PRO A 300 -34.50 20.06 27.89
N TYR A 301 -34.23 19.49 29.06
CA TYR A 301 -32.96 18.86 29.38
C TYR A 301 -32.96 17.39 28.96
N ASN A 302 -32.33 17.09 27.83
CA ASN A 302 -32.24 15.74 27.26
C ASN A 302 -30.84 15.09 27.42
N GLY A 303 -29.90 15.77 28.08
CA GLY A 303 -28.53 15.30 28.27
C GLY A 303 -27.58 16.42 28.71
N PRO A 304 -26.30 16.11 29.00
CA PRO A 304 -25.31 17.10 29.41
C PRO A 304 -25.16 18.27 28.43
N VAL A 305 -25.06 19.50 28.97
CA VAL A 305 -25.00 20.74 28.20
C VAL A 305 -23.56 21.22 28.08
N MET A 306 -23.06 21.34 26.85
CA MET A 306 -21.70 21.81 26.56
C MET A 306 -21.70 23.32 26.30
N VAL A 307 -20.85 24.06 27.01
CA VAL A 307 -20.73 25.52 26.91
C VAL A 307 -19.31 25.88 26.48
N HIS A 308 -19.16 26.38 25.25
CA HIS A 308 -17.89 26.75 24.63
C HIS A 308 -17.61 28.27 24.66
N GLN A 309 -18.61 29.08 25.02
CA GLN A 309 -18.46 30.53 24.98
C GLN A 309 -17.52 31.01 26.08
N ALA A 310 -16.47 31.74 25.71
CA ALA A 310 -15.53 32.32 26.67
C ALA A 310 -16.18 33.42 27.54
N GLY A 311 -15.64 33.60 28.74
CA GLY A 311 -16.14 34.51 29.77
C GLY A 311 -16.95 33.82 30.86
N GLU A 312 -17.53 34.61 31.76
CA GLU A 312 -18.43 34.09 32.81
C GLU A 312 -19.73 33.54 32.20
N GLN A 313 -20.03 32.29 32.53
CA GLN A 313 -21.20 31.55 32.09
C GLN A 313 -22.13 31.30 33.27
N THR A 314 -23.43 31.34 33.00
CA THR A 314 -24.49 30.96 33.95
C THR A 314 -25.40 29.95 33.28
N VAL A 315 -25.68 28.82 33.94
CA VAL A 315 -26.70 27.86 33.51
C VAL A 315 -27.77 27.76 34.58
N ARG A 316 -29.00 28.08 34.22
CA ARG A 316 -30.19 28.03 35.08
C ARG A 316 -30.93 26.74 34.81
N TYR A 317 -31.53 26.13 35.84
CA TYR A 317 -32.22 24.84 35.72
C TYR A 317 -33.40 24.74 36.68
N ARG A 318 -34.44 24.01 36.25
CA ARG A 318 -35.67 23.74 37.02
C ARG A 318 -36.27 22.39 36.62
N ALA A 319 -37.21 21.89 37.42
CA ALA A 319 -37.93 20.65 37.15
C ALA A 319 -39.39 20.72 37.61
N THR A 320 -40.25 19.88 37.05
CA THR A 320 -41.64 19.66 37.52
C THR A 320 -41.86 18.18 37.81
N ASP A 321 -42.74 17.84 38.75
CA ASP A 321 -43.16 16.46 39.02
C ASP A 321 -44.44 16.07 38.24
N LYS A 322 -44.90 14.83 38.40
CA LYS A 322 -46.12 14.32 37.74
C LYS A 322 -47.41 14.86 38.37
N ALA A 323 -47.35 15.44 39.57
CA ALA A 323 -48.46 16.15 40.23
C ALA A 323 -48.59 17.63 39.79
N GLY A 324 -47.60 18.15 39.05
CA GLY A 324 -47.54 19.53 38.58
C GLY A 324 -46.83 20.50 39.54
N ASN A 325 -46.21 20.03 40.62
CA ASN A 325 -45.41 20.88 41.49
C ASN A 325 -44.09 21.25 40.80
N ALA A 326 -43.74 22.54 40.83
CA ALA A 326 -42.55 23.08 40.17
C ALA A 326 -41.44 23.37 41.18
N ALA A 327 -40.23 22.87 40.91
CA ALA A 327 -39.04 23.18 41.68
C ALA A 327 -38.64 24.65 41.51
N ALA A 328 -38.06 25.24 42.55
CA ALA A 328 -37.46 26.56 42.45
C ALA A 328 -36.30 26.56 41.43
N GLU A 329 -36.20 27.65 40.67
CA GLU A 329 -35.09 27.88 39.75
C GLU A 329 -33.76 27.97 40.50
N LYS A 330 -32.79 27.16 40.09
CA LYS A 330 -31.40 27.20 40.58
C LYS A 330 -30.45 27.52 39.44
N ASN A 331 -29.21 27.88 39.75
CA ASN A 331 -28.19 28.15 38.75
C ASN A 331 -26.79 27.68 39.19
N VAL A 332 -25.92 27.44 38.20
CA VAL A 332 -24.47 27.27 38.37
C VAL A 332 -23.74 28.34 37.56
N ARG A 333 -22.60 28.80 38.07
CA ARG A 333 -21.73 29.78 37.42
C ARG A 333 -20.31 29.24 37.28
N PHE A 334 -19.67 29.53 36.16
CA PHE A 334 -18.29 29.13 35.88
C PHE A 334 -17.70 30.03 34.78
N THR A 335 -16.38 30.10 34.67
CA THR A 335 -15.70 30.84 33.60
C THR A 335 -15.16 29.86 32.57
N VAL A 336 -15.28 30.19 31.28
CA VAL A 336 -14.58 29.50 30.19
C VAL A 336 -13.51 30.44 29.63
N VAL A 337 -12.28 29.96 29.47
CA VAL A 337 -11.16 30.69 28.87
C VAL A 337 -10.72 30.00 27.59
N ALA A 338 -10.22 30.78 26.64
CA ALA A 338 -9.63 30.21 25.42
C ALA A 338 -8.35 29.43 25.76
N ALA A 339 -8.15 28.28 25.13
CA ALA A 339 -6.91 27.54 25.25
C ALA A 339 -5.72 28.40 24.75
N PRO A 340 -4.53 28.34 25.39
CA PRO A 340 -3.35 29.00 24.88
C PRO A 340 -2.99 28.44 23.49
N PRO A 341 -2.52 29.28 22.56
CA PRO A 341 -2.18 28.84 21.21
C PRO A 341 -1.09 27.78 21.28
N GLN A 342 -1.34 26.64 20.62
CA GLN A 342 -0.34 25.58 20.46
C GLN A 342 0.63 25.96 19.34
N ASP A 343 1.89 25.61 19.53
CA ASP A 343 2.88 25.70 18.45
C ASP A 343 2.57 24.62 17.41
N THR A 344 2.25 25.05 16.20
CA THR A 344 1.99 24.18 15.04
C THR A 344 3.01 24.36 13.93
N THR A 345 4.12 25.06 14.20
CA THR A 345 5.10 25.44 13.18
C THR A 345 6.32 24.52 13.27
N PRO A 346 6.58 23.66 12.26
CA PRO A 346 7.77 22.82 12.28
C PRO A 346 9.09 23.62 12.25
N PRO A 347 10.18 23.09 12.82
CA PRO A 347 11.49 23.71 12.72
C PRO A 347 11.97 23.92 11.27
N VAL A 348 12.74 24.98 11.05
CA VAL A 348 13.49 25.22 9.81
C VAL A 348 14.87 24.58 9.94
N THR A 349 15.31 23.86 8.91
CA THR A 349 16.60 23.13 8.91
C THR A 349 17.53 23.60 7.80
N GLY A 350 18.84 23.45 8.02
CA GLY A 350 19.89 23.76 7.05
C GLY A 350 21.09 22.83 7.20
N ALA A 351 21.92 22.73 6.16
CA ALA A 351 23.14 21.92 6.19
C ALA A 351 24.32 22.60 5.49
N THR A 352 25.53 22.24 5.92
CA THR A 352 26.81 22.66 5.33
C THR A 352 27.71 21.45 5.12
N VAL A 353 28.49 21.42 4.04
CA VAL A 353 29.43 20.31 3.76
C VAL A 353 30.85 20.85 3.67
N LYS A 354 31.74 20.40 4.58
CA LYS A 354 33.14 20.83 4.69
C LYS A 354 34.10 19.72 4.25
N GLY A 355 35.29 20.11 3.81
CA GLY A 355 36.38 19.21 3.40
C GLY A 355 37.20 19.76 2.24
N THR A 356 38.36 19.17 1.98
CA THR A 356 39.25 19.56 0.87
C THR A 356 38.65 19.08 -0.44
N LYS A 357 38.54 19.95 -1.45
CA LYS A 357 38.02 19.58 -2.77
C LYS A 357 39.13 19.51 -3.82
N ASN A 358 38.98 18.60 -4.79
CA ASN A 358 39.76 18.63 -6.02
C ASN A 358 39.20 19.67 -7.01
N SER A 359 39.84 19.82 -8.17
CA SER A 359 39.42 20.76 -9.23
C SER A 359 38.03 20.44 -9.83
N ALA A 360 37.56 19.20 -9.69
CA ALA A 360 36.22 18.77 -10.10
C ALA A 360 35.14 19.02 -9.02
N GLY A 361 35.51 19.61 -7.88
CA GLY A 361 34.59 19.91 -6.77
C GLY A 361 34.26 18.72 -5.86
N ALA A 362 34.87 17.55 -6.09
CA ALA A 362 34.71 16.37 -5.24
C ALA A 362 35.60 16.47 -4.00
N TYR A 363 35.08 16.03 -2.86
CA TYR A 363 35.80 16.00 -1.59
C TYR A 363 36.86 14.91 -1.61
N VAL A 364 38.10 15.24 -1.26
CA VAL A 364 39.24 14.34 -1.31
C VAL A 364 39.40 13.67 0.05
N GLY A 365 39.31 12.35 0.08
CA GLY A 365 39.46 11.53 1.29
C GLY A 365 38.23 11.55 2.21
N ARG A 366 37.64 12.71 2.51
CA ARG A 366 36.39 12.81 3.29
C ARG A 366 35.65 14.14 3.13
N ALA A 367 34.35 14.11 3.42
CA ALA A 367 33.49 15.27 3.64
C ALA A 367 32.87 15.22 5.04
N GLU A 368 32.52 16.38 5.60
CA GLU A 368 31.89 16.52 6.91
C GLU A 368 30.62 17.37 6.79
N VAL A 369 29.46 16.78 7.07
CA VAL A 369 28.15 17.44 6.96
C VAL A 369 27.70 17.95 8.33
N GLY A 370 27.58 19.27 8.47
CA GLY A 370 26.98 19.91 9.64
C GLY A 370 25.53 20.29 9.38
N VAL A 371 24.62 19.88 10.26
CA VAL A 371 23.18 20.21 10.22
C VAL A 371 22.83 21.21 11.32
N SER A 372 21.94 22.15 11.02
CA SER A 372 21.39 23.14 11.95
C SER A 372 19.87 23.17 11.89
N ALA A 373 19.21 23.46 13.01
CA ALA A 373 17.77 23.65 13.08
C ALA A 373 17.42 24.84 13.98
N THR A 374 16.38 25.59 13.61
CA THR A 374 15.81 26.70 14.38
C THR A 374 14.30 26.57 14.40
N ASP A 375 13.69 26.80 15.56
CA ASP A 375 12.24 26.83 15.70
C ASP A 375 11.78 28.26 15.98
N GLU A 376 10.96 28.80 15.07
CA GLU A 376 10.33 30.13 15.21
C GLU A 376 8.93 30.05 15.82
N GLY A 377 8.35 28.85 15.93
CA GLY A 377 7.06 28.58 16.56
C GLY A 377 7.07 28.78 18.08
N GLY A 378 8.25 28.65 18.69
CA GLY A 378 8.55 29.09 20.06
C GLY A 378 8.59 27.96 21.08
N SER A 379 8.26 26.72 20.70
CA SER A 379 8.42 25.55 21.56
C SER A 379 9.89 25.10 21.69
N GLY A 380 10.72 25.47 20.72
CA GLY A 380 12.13 25.14 20.62
C GLY A 380 12.38 23.76 20.00
N VAL A 381 13.56 23.57 19.40
CA VAL A 381 13.95 22.29 18.78
C VAL A 381 14.15 21.20 19.84
N ALA A 382 13.46 20.06 19.68
CA ALA A 382 13.61 18.88 20.53
C ALA A 382 14.71 17.93 20.02
N GLY A 383 14.85 17.79 18.70
CA GLY A 383 15.87 16.92 18.11
C GLY A 383 16.08 17.16 16.61
N VAL A 384 17.26 16.75 16.14
CA VAL A 384 17.62 16.76 14.71
C VAL A 384 18.00 15.33 14.34
N GLU A 385 17.59 14.88 13.17
CA GLU A 385 17.91 13.56 12.64
C GLU A 385 18.46 13.65 11.21
N TYR A 386 19.28 12.68 10.82
CA TYR A 386 19.82 12.58 9.46
C TYR A 386 19.81 11.15 8.94
N SER A 387 19.77 10.98 7.62
CA SER A 387 19.88 9.70 6.92
C SER A 387 20.97 9.83 5.85
N LEU A 388 21.96 8.95 5.87
CA LEU A 388 23.01 8.85 4.86
C LEU A 388 22.61 7.79 3.81
N ASP A 389 22.66 8.16 2.53
CA ASP A 389 22.45 7.30 1.35
C ASP A 389 21.16 6.47 1.44
N ALA A 390 20.06 7.12 1.81
CA ALA A 390 18.74 6.52 2.04
C ALA A 390 18.70 5.44 3.15
N GLY A 391 19.64 5.50 4.10
CA GLY A 391 19.58 4.75 5.35
C GLY A 391 18.47 5.21 6.31
N PRO A 392 18.34 4.59 7.49
CA PRO A 392 17.41 5.06 8.52
C PRO A 392 17.82 6.44 9.04
N TYR A 393 16.85 7.20 9.56
CA TYR A 393 17.13 8.42 10.30
C TYR A 393 17.82 8.07 11.64
N LEU A 394 18.97 8.69 11.86
CA LEU A 394 19.77 8.63 13.08
C LEU A 394 19.77 10.00 13.76
N ALA A 395 19.83 10.03 15.08
CA ALA A 395 19.97 11.27 15.82
C ALA A 395 21.27 12.00 15.43
N TYR A 396 21.14 13.29 15.09
CA TYR A 396 22.27 14.15 14.77
C TYR A 396 22.84 14.76 16.06
N THR A 397 23.96 14.22 16.53
CA THR A 397 24.66 14.69 17.74
C THR A 397 26.01 15.34 17.44
N ALA A 398 26.57 15.09 16.25
CA ALA A 398 27.84 15.63 15.76
C ALA A 398 27.83 15.65 14.22
N PRO A 399 28.71 16.43 13.57
CA PRO A 399 28.82 16.45 12.12
C PRO A 399 29.06 15.05 11.53
N VAL A 400 28.37 14.76 10.41
CA VAL A 400 28.41 13.45 9.73
C VAL A 400 29.65 13.37 8.85
N VAL A 401 30.59 12.50 9.19
CA VAL A 401 31.80 12.28 8.38
C VAL A 401 31.55 11.20 7.35
N VAL A 402 31.84 11.50 6.09
CA VAL A 402 31.70 10.59 4.95
C VAL A 402 33.04 10.49 4.24
N ASP A 403 33.70 9.33 4.33
CA ASP A 403 35.06 9.08 3.85
C ASP A 403 35.14 7.98 2.77
N ARG A 404 34.03 7.30 2.49
CA ARG A 404 33.92 6.34 1.38
C ARG A 404 33.96 7.11 0.07
N ALA A 405 34.70 6.61 -0.92
CA ALA A 405 34.66 7.18 -2.26
C ALA A 405 33.32 6.83 -2.94
N GLY A 406 32.73 7.78 -3.64
CA GLY A 406 31.42 7.66 -4.26
C GLY A 406 30.60 8.94 -4.11
N ARG A 407 29.40 8.95 -4.71
CA ARG A 407 28.41 9.99 -4.50
C ARG A 407 27.58 9.64 -3.28
N HIS A 408 27.35 10.64 -2.43
CA HIS A 408 26.61 10.50 -1.19
C HIS A 408 25.50 11.54 -1.09
N THR A 409 24.44 11.18 -0.39
CA THR A 409 23.33 12.05 -0.05
C THR A 409 23.05 11.97 1.44
N VAL A 410 23.03 13.12 2.12
CA VAL A 410 22.60 13.23 3.52
C VAL A 410 21.25 13.95 3.55
N ALA A 411 20.19 13.21 3.87
CA ALA A 411 18.88 13.76 4.19
C ALA A 411 18.82 14.15 5.67
N TYR A 412 18.10 15.20 6.04
CA TYR A 412 18.00 15.67 7.41
C TYR A 412 16.64 16.33 7.69
N ARG A 413 16.20 16.25 8.95
CA ARG A 413 14.96 16.85 9.46
C ARG A 413 15.08 17.17 10.95
N ALA A 414 14.17 17.96 11.48
CA ALA A 414 14.13 18.28 12.90
C ALA A 414 12.70 18.29 13.44
N THR A 415 12.56 18.00 14.74
CA THR A 415 11.30 17.99 15.48
C THR A 415 11.38 18.96 16.65
N ASP A 416 10.32 19.74 16.88
CA ASP A 416 10.21 20.66 18.02
C ASP A 416 9.65 19.98 19.28
N LYS A 417 9.48 20.73 20.37
CA LYS A 417 8.90 20.19 21.63
C LYS A 417 7.37 20.05 21.60
N ALA A 418 6.69 20.67 20.64
CA ALA A 418 5.26 20.49 20.40
C ALA A 418 4.95 19.25 19.52
N GLY A 419 5.99 18.61 18.95
CA GLY A 419 5.90 17.41 18.12
C GLY A 419 5.86 17.69 16.61
N ASN A 420 5.96 18.93 16.16
CA ASN A 420 5.97 19.26 14.74
C ASN A 420 7.32 18.88 14.13
N THR A 421 7.31 18.16 13.00
CA THR A 421 8.51 17.69 12.31
C THR A 421 8.64 18.33 10.94
N SER A 422 9.84 18.86 10.64
CA SER A 422 10.12 19.49 9.35
C SER A 422 10.06 18.49 8.19
N ALA A 423 9.70 18.96 7.00
CA ALA A 423 9.91 18.19 5.79
C ALA A 423 11.41 17.83 5.65
N PRO A 424 11.76 16.63 5.17
CA PRO A 424 13.15 16.24 5.00
C PRO A 424 13.78 17.02 3.84
N LEU A 425 14.92 17.66 4.11
CA LEU A 425 15.79 18.25 3.09
C LEU A 425 17.01 17.35 2.87
N SER A 426 17.76 17.56 1.78
CA SER A 426 18.96 16.77 1.50
C SER A 426 20.09 17.58 0.88
N VAL A 427 21.32 17.17 1.16
CA VAL A 427 22.53 17.64 0.47
C VAL A 427 23.22 16.45 -0.21
N SER A 428 23.74 16.66 -1.42
CA SER A 428 24.50 15.64 -2.16
C SER A 428 25.91 16.12 -2.47
N PHE A 429 26.88 15.22 -2.40
CA PHE A 429 28.28 15.49 -2.68
C PHE A 429 29.01 14.21 -3.09
N SER A 430 30.17 14.34 -3.73
CA SER A 430 31.01 13.18 -4.05
C SER A 430 32.30 13.22 -3.24
N VAL A 431 32.75 12.04 -2.80
CA VAL A 431 34.04 11.82 -2.17
C VAL A 431 34.89 10.99 -3.12
N VAL A 432 36.15 11.35 -3.29
CA VAL A 432 37.14 10.59 -4.09
C VAL A 432 38.27 10.12 -3.19
N SER A 433 38.91 9.01 -3.57
CA SER A 433 40.01 8.47 -2.79
C SER A 433 41.15 9.49 -2.67
N GLY A 434 41.45 9.87 -1.44
CA GLY A 434 42.51 10.82 -1.10
C GLY A 434 43.80 10.18 -0.60
N GLY A 435 43.95 8.85 -0.78
CA GLY A 435 45.09 8.10 -0.25
C GLY A 435 45.18 8.04 1.29
N GLY A 436 44.15 8.47 2.01
CA GLY A 436 44.20 8.67 3.47
C GLY A 436 43.45 7.64 4.33
N VAL A 437 42.49 6.90 3.76
CA VAL A 437 41.86 5.75 4.43
C VAL A 437 41.66 4.67 3.36
N PRO A 438 42.24 3.47 3.51
CA PRO A 438 41.98 2.37 2.60
C PRO A 438 40.47 2.11 2.51
N ALA A 439 40.00 1.81 1.30
CA ALA A 439 38.66 1.26 1.13
C ALA A 439 38.48 0.10 2.12
N PRO A 440 37.31 -0.05 2.76
CA PRO A 440 37.05 -1.23 3.57
C PRO A 440 37.30 -2.47 2.70
N GLY A 441 37.97 -3.48 3.26
CA GLY A 441 38.24 -4.75 2.57
C GLY A 441 36.96 -5.57 2.44
N CYS A 442 35.99 -5.05 1.68
CA CYS A 442 34.72 -5.70 1.44
C CYS A 442 34.92 -6.93 0.56
N PRO A 443 34.24 -8.05 0.84
CA PRO A 443 34.39 -9.27 0.05
C PRO A 443 34.07 -9.08 -1.43
N GLU A 444 33.12 -8.19 -1.74
CA GLU A 444 32.62 -7.93 -3.08
C GLU A 444 32.36 -6.42 -3.26
N TYR A 445 32.24 -5.98 -4.52
CA TYR A 445 31.78 -4.64 -4.87
C TYR A 445 30.33 -4.68 -5.32
N ASP A 446 29.48 -3.86 -4.68
CA ASP A 446 28.08 -3.75 -5.04
C ASP A 446 27.59 -2.33 -4.77
N GLU A 447 27.16 -1.62 -5.82
CA GLU A 447 26.60 -0.27 -5.71
C GLU A 447 25.08 -0.22 -5.96
N ARG A 448 24.43 -1.38 -6.05
CA ARG A 448 22.98 -1.49 -6.27
C ARG A 448 22.23 -0.86 -5.11
N LEU A 449 21.06 -0.29 -5.41
CA LEU A 449 20.24 0.44 -4.43
C LEU A 449 19.57 -0.49 -3.42
N THR A 450 19.25 -1.71 -3.85
CA THR A 450 18.61 -2.74 -3.06
C THR A 450 19.51 -3.96 -2.89
N VAL A 451 19.26 -4.72 -1.83
CA VAL A 451 19.92 -6.01 -1.57
C VAL A 451 19.31 -7.02 -2.54
N ILE A 452 20.12 -7.50 -3.48
CA ILE A 452 19.73 -8.51 -4.47
C ILE A 452 20.56 -9.75 -4.22
N VAL A 453 19.91 -10.90 -4.02
CA VAL A 453 20.58 -12.17 -3.78
C VAL A 453 20.45 -13.05 -5.03
N GLY A 454 21.54 -13.26 -5.75
CA GLY A 454 21.55 -13.84 -7.08
C GLY A 454 20.76 -12.94 -8.04
N THR A 455 19.55 -13.38 -8.40
CA THR A 455 18.62 -12.63 -9.26
C THR A 455 17.39 -12.10 -8.53
N VAL A 456 17.31 -12.31 -7.21
CA VAL A 456 16.12 -12.00 -6.42
C VAL A 456 16.32 -10.68 -5.69
N ASP A 457 15.62 -9.63 -6.12
CA ASP A 457 15.59 -8.35 -5.41
C ASP A 457 14.71 -8.45 -4.17
N THR A 458 15.28 -8.12 -3.02
CA THR A 458 14.57 -8.15 -1.73
C THR A 458 13.73 -6.91 -1.48
N GLY A 459 13.96 -5.83 -2.24
CA GLY A 459 13.45 -4.48 -1.96
C GLY A 459 14.05 -3.82 -0.71
N VAL A 460 14.96 -4.49 0.00
CA VAL A 460 15.64 -3.94 1.17
C VAL A 460 16.73 -2.99 0.70
N PRO A 461 16.80 -1.74 1.19
CA PRO A 461 17.87 -0.82 0.82
C PRO A 461 19.26 -1.40 1.12
N ASN A 462 20.19 -1.28 0.18
CA ASN A 462 21.56 -1.77 0.31
C ASN A 462 22.42 -0.82 1.15
N ARG A 463 22.14 -0.77 2.45
CA ARG A 463 22.73 0.19 3.39
C ARG A 463 24.20 -0.08 3.65
N VAL A 464 24.95 0.97 3.95
CA VAL A 464 26.31 0.87 4.51
C VAL A 464 26.20 0.38 5.95
N THR A 465 27.01 -0.62 6.29
CA THR A 465 27.06 -1.28 7.60
C THR A 465 28.22 -0.70 8.43
N ASN A 466 28.36 -1.11 9.69
CA ASN A 466 29.40 -0.56 10.57
C ASN A 466 30.84 -0.90 10.13
N ASN A 467 31.04 -1.94 9.32
CA ASN A 467 32.35 -2.26 8.73
C ASN A 467 32.65 -1.45 7.45
N ARG A 468 31.75 -0.51 7.11
CA ARG A 468 31.78 0.37 5.93
C ARG A 468 31.55 -0.34 4.58
N CYS A 469 31.24 -1.64 4.58
CA CYS A 469 30.69 -2.35 3.43
C CYS A 469 29.17 -2.19 3.35
N ARG A 470 28.57 -2.39 2.18
CA ARG A 470 27.13 -2.52 2.03
C ARG A 470 26.65 -3.92 2.42
N ILE A 471 25.36 -4.05 2.66
CA ILE A 471 24.74 -5.33 3.00
C ILE A 471 25.04 -6.38 1.93
N ASN A 472 24.83 -6.07 0.64
CA ASN A 472 25.02 -7.03 -0.44
C ASN A 472 26.47 -7.51 -0.55
N GLU A 473 27.44 -6.63 -0.30
CA GLU A 473 28.88 -6.97 -0.28
C GLU A 473 29.22 -7.99 0.82
N LEU A 474 28.38 -8.14 1.85
CA LEU A 474 28.51 -9.14 2.92
C LEU A 474 27.70 -10.41 2.66
N ILE A 475 26.71 -10.38 1.77
CA ILE A 475 25.93 -11.57 1.41
C ILE A 475 26.82 -12.58 0.67
N GLU A 476 27.84 -12.11 -0.04
CA GLU A 476 28.78 -12.94 -0.81
C GLU A 476 28.03 -13.86 -1.81
N ASP A 477 27.01 -13.34 -2.51
CA ASP A 477 26.19 -14.13 -3.43
C ASP A 477 26.91 -14.45 -4.75
N GLU A 478 28.08 -13.87 -4.98
CA GLU A 478 28.91 -14.12 -6.16
C GLU A 478 30.06 -15.08 -5.92
N LYS A 479 30.29 -15.46 -4.67
CA LYS A 479 31.27 -16.47 -4.27
C LYS A 479 30.82 -17.89 -4.64
N GLU A 480 31.79 -18.78 -4.76
CA GLU A 480 31.52 -20.23 -4.86
C GLU A 480 30.89 -20.76 -3.56
N TRP A 481 29.75 -21.42 -3.69
CA TRP A 481 29.06 -22.07 -2.58
C TRP A 481 28.85 -23.54 -2.88
N THR A 482 29.61 -24.41 -2.21
CA THR A 482 29.57 -25.86 -2.42
C THR A 482 28.24 -26.51 -2.01
N SER A 483 27.38 -25.81 -1.24
CA SER A 483 25.99 -26.21 -1.02
C SER A 483 25.09 -25.03 -0.64
N GLN A 484 23.82 -25.11 -1.01
CA GLN A 484 22.79 -24.12 -0.65
C GLN A 484 22.63 -23.98 0.87
N ALA A 485 22.82 -25.07 1.61
CA ALA A 485 22.77 -25.04 3.08
C ALA A 485 23.87 -24.15 3.68
N LEU A 486 25.08 -24.19 3.12
CA LEU A 486 26.19 -23.33 3.55
C LEU A 486 25.92 -21.86 3.22
N PHE A 487 25.39 -21.57 2.03
CA PHE A 487 25.02 -20.22 1.63
C PHE A 487 23.93 -19.64 2.54
N ILE A 488 22.82 -20.36 2.73
CA ILE A 488 21.72 -19.91 3.60
C ILE A 488 22.23 -19.74 5.05
N LYS A 489 23.15 -20.58 5.52
CA LYS A 489 23.76 -20.45 6.84
C LYS A 489 24.54 -19.13 6.95
N HIS A 490 25.39 -18.82 5.96
CA HIS A 490 26.15 -17.57 5.90
C HIS A 490 25.23 -16.34 5.90
N VAL A 491 24.22 -16.31 5.03
CA VAL A 491 23.23 -15.22 4.99
C VAL A 491 22.49 -15.10 6.33
N GLY A 492 22.23 -16.22 6.99
CA GLY A 492 21.68 -16.26 8.35
C GLY A 492 22.56 -15.57 9.39
N GLU A 493 23.87 -15.82 9.34
CA GLU A 493 24.87 -15.21 10.22
C GLU A 493 25.02 -13.71 9.96
N VAL A 494 25.14 -13.30 8.69
CA VAL A 494 25.22 -11.89 8.25
C VAL A 494 23.98 -11.12 8.68
N THR A 495 22.79 -11.60 8.35
CA THR A 495 21.54 -10.91 8.73
C THR A 495 21.32 -10.88 10.24
N ALA A 496 21.83 -11.85 11.01
CA ALA A 496 21.78 -11.79 12.47
C ALA A 496 22.68 -10.69 13.03
N ALA A 497 23.91 -10.55 12.52
CA ALA A 497 24.82 -9.47 12.90
C ALA A 497 24.24 -8.08 12.55
N LEU A 498 23.76 -7.91 11.32
CA LEU A 498 23.15 -6.65 10.88
C LEU A 498 21.92 -6.23 11.69
N ARG A 499 21.13 -7.20 12.18
CA ARG A 499 20.02 -6.92 13.11
C ARG A 499 20.50 -6.47 14.48
N ALA A 500 21.56 -7.06 15.00
CA ALA A 500 22.15 -6.66 16.28
C ALA A 500 22.70 -5.23 16.21
N GLU A 501 23.20 -4.84 15.04
CA GLU A 501 23.70 -3.50 14.74
C GLU A 501 22.59 -2.46 14.42
N GLY A 502 21.34 -2.90 14.25
CA GLY A 502 20.23 -2.02 13.85
C GLY A 502 20.26 -1.59 12.39
N VAL A 503 21.10 -2.20 11.54
CA VAL A 503 21.21 -1.89 10.11
C VAL A 503 20.02 -2.44 9.32
N VAL A 504 19.47 -3.58 9.73
CA VAL A 504 18.25 -4.17 9.19
C VAL A 504 17.28 -4.57 10.29
N ASP A 505 15.98 -4.48 10.01
CA ASP A 505 14.94 -4.93 10.94
C ASP A 505 14.62 -6.44 10.81
N LYS A 506 13.63 -6.94 11.57
CA LYS A 506 13.21 -8.34 11.52
C LYS A 506 12.56 -8.73 10.18
N ARG A 507 11.81 -7.82 9.56
CA ARG A 507 11.11 -8.02 8.28
C ARG A 507 12.13 -8.06 7.14
N GLU A 508 13.04 -7.10 7.10
CA GLU A 508 14.11 -6.99 6.12
C GLU A 508 15.04 -8.20 6.17
N ALA A 509 15.52 -8.59 7.36
CA ALA A 509 16.32 -9.81 7.49
C ALA A 509 15.58 -11.07 7.05
N LYS A 510 14.25 -11.12 7.21
CA LYS A 510 13.44 -12.24 6.71
C LYS A 510 13.39 -12.22 5.17
N ALA A 511 13.23 -11.05 4.55
CA ALA A 511 13.23 -10.89 3.10
C ALA A 511 14.57 -11.34 2.48
N ILE A 512 15.70 -10.91 3.04
CA ILE A 512 17.04 -11.30 2.57
C ILE A 512 17.23 -12.82 2.67
N LYS A 513 16.84 -13.44 3.79
CA LYS A 513 16.92 -14.90 3.95
C LYS A 513 15.96 -15.67 3.04
N GLN A 514 14.84 -15.07 2.65
CA GLN A 514 13.91 -15.66 1.70
C GLN A 514 14.51 -15.61 0.28
N ALA A 515 15.05 -14.45 -0.12
CA ALA A 515 15.75 -14.29 -1.39
C ALA A 515 16.94 -15.26 -1.51
N ALA A 516 17.70 -15.49 -0.43
CA ALA A 516 18.77 -16.50 -0.41
C ALA A 516 18.30 -17.95 -0.61
N ARG A 517 17.04 -18.27 -0.30
CA ARG A 517 16.45 -19.59 -0.60
C ARG A 517 15.98 -19.66 -2.05
N GLU A 518 15.39 -18.58 -2.54
CA GLU A 518 14.85 -18.45 -3.89
C GLU A 518 15.94 -18.33 -4.95
N SER A 519 17.11 -17.79 -4.59
CA SER A 519 18.21 -17.55 -5.52
C SER A 519 18.81 -18.80 -6.15
N GLY A 520 18.60 -19.97 -5.53
CA GLY A 520 19.17 -21.24 -5.99
C GLY A 520 20.68 -21.39 -5.77
N ILE A 521 21.37 -20.39 -5.20
CA ILE A 521 22.83 -20.41 -5.01
C ILE A 521 23.25 -21.63 -4.17
N GLY A 522 24.23 -22.38 -4.67
CA GLY A 522 24.72 -23.62 -4.07
C GLY A 522 23.83 -24.84 -4.28
N THR A 523 22.76 -24.75 -5.09
CA THR A 523 22.06 -25.95 -5.60
C THR A 523 22.86 -26.62 -6.72
N PRO A 524 22.60 -27.89 -7.08
CA PRO A 524 23.28 -28.55 -8.19
C PRO A 524 23.18 -27.73 -9.49
N GLY A 525 24.32 -27.43 -10.12
CA GLY A 525 24.40 -26.56 -11.30
C GLY A 525 24.51 -25.06 -10.99
N GLN A 526 24.47 -24.66 -9.71
CA GLN A 526 24.62 -23.26 -9.26
C GLN A 526 25.65 -23.11 -8.13
N THR A 527 26.64 -23.99 -8.09
CA THR A 527 27.72 -23.95 -7.08
C THR A 527 28.83 -22.98 -7.45
N ASP A 528 29.00 -22.71 -8.75
CA ASP A 528 30.10 -21.89 -9.26
C ASP A 528 29.84 -20.40 -9.02
N GLY A 529 30.87 -19.72 -8.52
CA GLY A 529 30.91 -18.27 -8.35
C GLY A 529 31.50 -17.54 -9.55
N TYR A 530 31.53 -16.22 -9.46
CA TYR A 530 32.21 -15.38 -10.44
C TYR A 530 33.72 -15.45 -10.27
N ARG A 531 34.44 -15.55 -11.39
CA ARG A 531 35.90 -15.47 -11.44
C ARG A 531 36.31 -14.09 -11.93
N THR A 532 37.07 -13.37 -11.12
CA THR A 532 37.64 -12.07 -11.49
C THR A 532 38.65 -12.24 -12.63
N ILE A 533 38.41 -11.56 -13.74
CA ILE A 533 39.32 -11.48 -14.89
C ILE A 533 40.01 -10.12 -15.00
N LEU A 534 39.48 -9.07 -14.35
CA LEU A 534 40.16 -7.79 -14.14
C LEU A 534 39.78 -7.20 -12.77
N GLY A 535 40.76 -6.97 -11.90
CA GLY A 535 40.52 -6.44 -10.55
C GLY A 535 41.76 -5.83 -9.88
N GLU A 536 41.75 -5.84 -8.54
CA GLU A 536 42.77 -5.19 -7.71
C GLU A 536 44.16 -5.82 -7.78
N ASP A 537 44.28 -7.07 -8.22
CA ASP A 537 45.57 -7.70 -8.50
C ASP A 537 46.10 -7.22 -9.87
N PRO A 538 47.27 -6.54 -9.95
CA PRO A 538 47.88 -6.14 -11.22
C PRO A 538 48.11 -7.29 -12.20
N ALA A 539 48.28 -8.53 -11.71
CA ALA A 539 48.44 -9.70 -12.56
C ALA A 539 47.19 -10.03 -13.38
N THR A 540 46.00 -9.57 -12.97
CA THR A 540 44.77 -9.72 -13.75
C THR A 540 44.81 -8.86 -15.01
N PHE A 541 45.17 -7.57 -14.89
CA PHE A 541 45.29 -6.67 -16.04
C PHE A 541 46.38 -7.10 -17.02
N ALA A 542 47.48 -7.69 -16.53
CA ALA A 542 48.56 -8.20 -17.38
C ALA A 542 48.15 -9.33 -18.34
N LYS A 543 46.99 -9.96 -18.11
CA LYS A 543 46.41 -10.99 -19.00
C LYS A 543 45.59 -10.41 -20.14
N TRP A 544 45.30 -9.10 -20.14
CA TRP A 544 44.57 -8.44 -21.20
C TRP A 544 45.51 -7.87 -22.24
N GLU A 545 45.07 -7.88 -23.49
CA GLU A 545 45.84 -7.36 -24.62
C GLU A 545 45.08 -6.19 -25.26
N GLN A 546 45.78 -5.07 -25.50
CA GLN A 546 45.23 -3.95 -26.25
C GLN A 546 45.59 -4.10 -27.74
N VAL A 547 44.59 -4.03 -28.60
CA VAL A 547 44.75 -3.96 -30.07
C VAL A 547 44.11 -2.68 -30.64
N GLY A 548 44.53 -2.30 -31.85
CA GLY A 548 44.04 -1.09 -32.53
C GLY A 548 44.54 0.22 -31.91
N GLY A 549 43.72 1.26 -32.05
CA GLY A 549 43.92 2.58 -31.45
C GLY A 549 43.76 2.58 -29.93
N GLY A 550 43.92 3.75 -29.30
CA GLY A 550 43.68 3.88 -27.86
C GLY A 550 44.65 3.12 -26.95
N SER A 551 44.37 3.18 -25.66
CA SER A 551 45.07 2.48 -24.58
C SER A 551 44.23 2.46 -23.31
N PHE A 552 44.46 1.53 -22.40
CA PHE A 552 44.01 1.63 -21.00
C PHE A 552 45.19 1.75 -20.05
N THR A 553 45.03 2.57 -19.02
CA THR A 553 45.98 2.68 -17.92
C THR A 553 45.34 2.17 -16.64
N ARG A 554 46.09 1.39 -15.86
CA ARG A 554 45.62 0.89 -14.57
C ARG A 554 45.83 1.93 -13.46
N ASN A 555 44.80 2.09 -12.63
CA ASN A 555 44.78 2.99 -11.49
C ASN A 555 45.19 2.26 -10.19
N ALA A 556 45.45 3.04 -9.14
CA ALA A 556 45.83 2.53 -7.83
C ALA A 556 44.72 1.71 -7.15
N ASP A 557 43.45 2.02 -7.45
CA ASP A 557 42.27 1.34 -6.92
C ASP A 557 41.86 0.08 -7.73
N GLY A 558 42.72 -0.37 -8.65
CA GLY A 558 42.47 -1.55 -9.48
C GLY A 558 41.58 -1.30 -10.69
N SER A 559 40.96 -0.13 -10.82
CA SER A 559 40.25 0.25 -12.04
C SER A 559 41.22 0.49 -13.20
N ILE A 560 40.71 0.46 -14.42
CA ILE A 560 41.40 0.87 -15.63
C ILE A 560 40.66 2.05 -16.26
N THR A 561 41.38 3.01 -16.84
CA THR A 561 40.81 4.18 -17.52
C THR A 561 41.37 4.28 -18.93
N SER A 562 40.50 4.57 -19.91
CA SER A 562 40.93 4.79 -21.29
C SER A 562 41.83 6.03 -21.38
N GLY A 563 42.89 5.93 -22.18
CA GLY A 563 43.94 6.93 -22.27
C GLY A 563 43.58 8.07 -23.22
N THR A 564 44.06 9.27 -22.89
CA THR A 564 43.84 10.49 -23.68
C THR A 564 44.98 10.82 -24.66
N ALA A 565 46.03 9.99 -24.70
CA ALA A 565 47.26 10.27 -25.44
C ALA A 565 47.35 9.60 -26.82
N LYS A 566 46.77 8.40 -26.96
CA LYS A 566 46.78 7.63 -28.21
C LYS A 566 45.38 7.61 -28.79
N ASP A 567 45.22 8.19 -29.97
CA ASP A 567 43.93 8.29 -30.64
C ASP A 567 43.54 7.01 -31.39
N GLY A 568 42.27 6.94 -31.79
CA GLY A 568 41.70 5.87 -32.59
C GLY A 568 40.95 4.81 -31.77
N LEU A 569 40.04 4.15 -32.48
CA LEU A 569 39.22 3.05 -31.96
C LEU A 569 40.10 1.82 -31.67
N GLY A 570 39.89 1.17 -30.53
CA GLY A 570 40.64 -0.01 -30.14
C GLY A 570 39.86 -0.93 -29.22
N MET A 571 40.46 -2.09 -28.95
CA MET A 571 39.87 -3.15 -28.14
C MET A 571 40.87 -3.66 -27.11
N LEU A 572 40.51 -3.63 -25.84
CA LEU A 572 41.20 -4.36 -24.78
C LEU A 572 40.49 -5.69 -24.61
N TRP A 573 41.10 -6.78 -25.06
CA TRP A 573 40.46 -8.11 -25.05
C TRP A 573 41.15 -9.08 -24.10
N PHE A 574 40.42 -10.12 -23.70
CA PHE A 574 40.89 -11.15 -22.78
C PHE A 574 41.22 -12.46 -23.52
N PRO A 575 42.50 -12.69 -23.92
CA PRO A 575 42.91 -13.81 -24.77
C PRO A 575 42.96 -15.20 -24.12
N GLU A 576 42.68 -15.33 -22.83
CA GLU A 576 42.98 -16.57 -22.10
C GLU A 576 42.07 -17.76 -22.50
N ARG A 577 40.81 -17.50 -22.86
CA ARG A 577 39.84 -18.53 -23.28
C ARG A 577 38.59 -17.94 -23.91
N THR A 578 37.86 -18.77 -24.64
CA THR A 578 36.49 -18.50 -25.08
C THR A 578 35.48 -18.85 -23.99
N TYR A 579 34.28 -18.28 -24.09
CA TYR A 579 33.14 -18.51 -23.21
C TYR A 579 31.93 -18.91 -24.04
N GLY A 580 31.33 -20.05 -23.67
CA GLY A 580 30.03 -20.51 -24.16
C GLY A 580 28.93 -19.73 -23.44
N ASP A 581 28.07 -20.40 -22.69
CA ASP A 581 27.06 -19.73 -21.89
C ASP A 581 27.71 -19.13 -20.63
N PHE A 582 27.46 -17.84 -20.39
CA PHE A 582 28.09 -17.12 -19.28
C PHE A 582 27.26 -15.93 -18.81
N SER A 583 27.54 -15.52 -17.57
CA SER A 583 27.22 -14.18 -17.07
C SER A 583 28.52 -13.39 -16.87
N LEU A 584 28.59 -12.21 -17.47
CA LEU A 584 29.68 -11.26 -17.34
C LEU A 584 29.20 -10.08 -16.52
N LYS A 585 29.85 -9.82 -15.38
CA LYS A 585 29.63 -8.63 -14.57
C LYS A 585 30.84 -7.71 -14.63
N LEU A 586 30.59 -6.41 -14.64
CA LEU A 586 31.62 -5.37 -14.53
C LEU A 586 31.00 -4.05 -14.06
N GLN A 587 31.86 -3.15 -13.60
CA GLN A 587 31.49 -1.77 -13.36
C GLN A 587 32.13 -0.84 -14.38
N TRP A 588 31.37 0.14 -14.87
CA TRP A 588 31.89 1.20 -15.74
C TRP A 588 31.50 2.59 -15.27
N ARG A 589 32.34 3.59 -15.56
CA ARG A 589 32.12 4.99 -15.17
C ARG A 589 32.53 5.92 -16.30
N ASP A 590 31.63 6.86 -16.63
CA ASP A 590 31.90 7.94 -17.56
C ASP A 590 32.80 9.03 -16.92
N ASP A 591 34.05 9.09 -17.36
CA ASP A 591 35.10 10.00 -16.91
C ASP A 591 35.48 11.07 -17.96
N ALA A 592 34.71 11.19 -19.06
CA ALA A 592 35.00 12.18 -20.10
C ALA A 592 35.10 13.60 -19.52
N PRO A 593 35.97 14.48 -20.04
CA PRO A 593 36.17 15.79 -19.46
C PRO A 593 34.95 16.72 -19.65
N GLY A 594 34.73 17.59 -18.66
CA GLY A 594 33.70 18.63 -18.72
C GLY A 594 32.27 18.06 -18.78
N THR A 595 31.48 18.56 -19.73
CA THR A 595 30.08 18.16 -19.93
C THR A 595 29.90 17.12 -21.03
N ALA A 596 30.98 16.61 -21.62
CA ALA A 596 30.91 15.54 -22.60
C ALA A 596 30.58 14.20 -21.91
N ASN A 597 30.02 13.25 -22.65
CA ASN A 597 29.79 11.89 -22.19
C ASN A 597 30.67 10.94 -22.98
N ALA A 598 31.33 10.01 -22.29
CA ALA A 598 32.13 8.99 -22.93
C ALA A 598 31.26 7.99 -23.69
N ASN A 599 31.66 7.68 -24.92
CA ASN A 599 31.20 6.52 -25.67
C ASN A 599 32.12 5.32 -25.43
N GLY A 600 31.56 4.20 -24.99
CA GLY A 600 32.29 2.94 -24.89
C GLY A 600 31.37 1.75 -25.16
N GLY A 601 31.94 0.55 -25.06
CA GLY A 601 31.24 -0.68 -25.37
C GLY A 601 31.91 -1.89 -24.75
N ILE A 602 31.09 -2.86 -24.37
CA ILE A 602 31.53 -4.16 -23.86
C ILE A 602 31.24 -5.18 -24.96
N PHE A 603 32.28 -5.84 -25.44
CA PHE A 603 32.19 -6.80 -26.54
C PHE A 603 32.14 -8.22 -26.01
N VAL A 604 31.22 -9.01 -26.54
CA VAL A 604 30.98 -10.40 -26.16
C VAL A 604 30.79 -11.30 -27.38
N ARG A 605 31.16 -12.58 -27.24
CA ARG A 605 31.00 -13.65 -28.27
C ARG A 605 31.67 -13.32 -29.62
N PHE A 606 32.71 -12.49 -29.66
CA PHE A 606 33.52 -12.31 -30.89
C PHE A 606 34.51 -13.47 -31.09
N PRO A 607 34.90 -13.79 -32.34
CA PRO A 607 35.86 -14.83 -32.65
C PRO A 607 37.29 -14.40 -32.31
N GLN A 608 38.27 -15.27 -32.57
CA GLN A 608 39.69 -14.88 -32.51
C GLN A 608 39.94 -13.66 -33.42
N ILE A 609 40.59 -12.64 -32.85
CA ILE A 609 40.77 -11.35 -33.51
C ILE A 609 42.07 -11.25 -34.30
N HIS A 610 43.10 -12.00 -33.89
CA HIS A 610 44.34 -12.10 -34.64
C HIS A 610 44.16 -13.04 -35.83
N ASP A 611 44.71 -12.65 -36.98
CA ASP A 611 44.69 -13.42 -38.22
C ASP A 611 43.27 -13.80 -38.72
N HIS A 612 42.26 -12.97 -38.43
CA HIS A 612 40.89 -13.20 -38.91
C HIS A 612 40.83 -13.08 -40.45
N PRO A 613 40.32 -14.11 -41.17
CA PRO A 613 40.48 -14.21 -42.63
C PRO A 613 39.73 -13.13 -43.42
N GLU A 614 38.64 -12.60 -42.86
CA GLU A 614 37.77 -11.62 -43.52
C GLU A 614 37.99 -10.17 -43.03
N GLU A 615 38.75 -9.98 -41.94
CA GLU A 615 39.01 -8.67 -41.36
C GLU A 615 40.39 -8.64 -40.71
N PRO A 616 41.42 -8.09 -41.39
CA PRO A 616 42.79 -8.12 -40.91
C PRO A 616 43.07 -7.13 -39.77
N ARG A 617 42.14 -6.22 -39.46
CA ARG A 617 42.26 -5.30 -38.32
C ARG A 617 41.66 -5.95 -37.07
N PRO A 618 42.46 -6.28 -36.05
CA PRO A 618 42.01 -7.11 -34.93
C PRO A 618 40.89 -6.43 -34.12
N GLU A 619 40.94 -5.11 -33.92
CA GLU A 619 39.84 -4.39 -33.26
C GLU A 619 38.53 -4.47 -34.05
N TRP A 620 38.61 -4.48 -35.39
CA TRP A 620 37.43 -4.60 -36.26
C TRP A 620 36.91 -6.03 -36.37
N ALA A 621 37.76 -7.04 -36.19
CA ALA A 621 37.29 -8.43 -36.08
C ALA A 621 36.35 -8.59 -34.87
N ALA A 622 36.68 -7.98 -33.73
CA ALA A 622 35.77 -7.93 -32.59
C ALA A 622 34.48 -7.15 -32.90
N ILE A 623 34.60 -5.98 -33.55
CA ILE A 623 33.47 -5.09 -33.84
C ILE A 623 32.46 -5.69 -34.84
N LYS A 624 32.96 -6.35 -35.88
CA LYS A 624 32.12 -6.92 -36.96
C LYS A 624 31.55 -8.28 -36.63
N TYR A 625 32.23 -9.07 -35.80
CA TYR A 625 31.88 -10.47 -35.60
C TYR A 625 31.53 -10.81 -34.15
N GLY A 626 31.49 -9.83 -33.26
CA GLY A 626 30.87 -9.93 -31.93
C GLY A 626 29.72 -8.96 -31.73
N HIS A 627 29.12 -9.05 -30.55
CA HIS A 627 28.08 -8.12 -30.11
C HIS A 627 28.65 -7.09 -29.14
N GLU A 628 28.30 -5.83 -29.38
CA GLU A 628 28.63 -4.70 -28.53
C GLU A 628 27.44 -4.38 -27.64
N ILE A 629 27.66 -4.45 -26.32
CA ILE A 629 26.74 -3.90 -25.34
C ILE A 629 27.17 -2.47 -25.05
N GLN A 630 26.33 -1.54 -25.48
CA GLN A 630 26.65 -0.11 -25.48
C GLN A 630 26.81 0.44 -24.06
N ALA A 631 27.78 1.33 -23.85
CA ALA A 631 27.94 2.17 -22.67
C ALA A 631 28.00 3.64 -23.11
N PHE A 632 26.84 4.29 -23.19
CA PHE A 632 26.71 5.65 -23.69
C PHE A 632 25.46 6.35 -23.14
N ASP A 633 25.67 7.28 -22.20
CA ASP A 633 24.63 8.01 -21.48
C ASP A 633 24.40 9.45 -22.00
N SER A 634 24.91 9.77 -23.19
CA SER A 634 24.71 11.11 -23.76
C SER A 634 23.25 11.33 -24.18
N PRO A 635 22.66 12.50 -23.90
CA PRO A 635 21.35 12.87 -24.46
C PRO A 635 21.41 13.19 -25.97
N SER A 636 22.61 13.40 -26.52
CA SER A 636 22.84 13.70 -27.94
C SER A 636 23.73 12.63 -28.60
N GLY A 637 23.99 12.76 -29.90
CA GLY A 637 24.82 11.81 -30.64
C GLY A 637 24.07 10.55 -31.03
N ASP A 638 24.71 9.39 -30.88
CA ASP A 638 24.22 8.08 -31.32
C ASP A 638 22.83 7.73 -30.74
N MET A 639 22.01 7.00 -31.50
CA MET A 639 20.66 6.59 -31.07
C MET A 639 20.64 5.39 -30.12
N TYR A 640 21.71 4.59 -30.10
CA TYR A 640 21.91 3.46 -29.19
C TYR A 640 22.51 3.97 -27.88
N LYS A 641 21.76 3.81 -26.79
CA LYS A 641 22.20 4.20 -25.44
C LYS A 641 22.62 2.97 -24.64
N SER A 642 23.16 3.23 -23.46
CA SER A 642 23.58 2.21 -22.50
C SER A 642 22.59 1.03 -22.41
N GLY A 643 23.10 -0.18 -22.65
CA GLY A 643 22.34 -1.43 -22.61
C GLY A 643 21.90 -1.96 -23.97
N SER A 644 21.96 -1.14 -25.02
CA SER A 644 21.65 -1.58 -26.39
C SER A 644 22.60 -2.69 -26.84
N VAL A 645 22.09 -3.65 -27.62
CA VAL A 645 22.94 -4.47 -28.49
C VAL A 645 23.18 -3.66 -29.76
N TYR A 646 24.34 -2.99 -29.81
CA TYR A 646 24.61 -1.94 -30.78
C TYR A 646 24.44 -2.46 -32.22
N GLY A 647 23.64 -1.74 -33.01
CA GLY A 647 23.32 -2.11 -34.37
C GLY A 647 22.10 -3.02 -34.55
N PHE A 648 21.63 -3.70 -33.50
CA PHE A 648 20.58 -4.72 -33.63
C PHE A 648 19.35 -4.43 -32.78
N ASP A 649 19.57 -4.04 -31.52
CA ASP A 649 18.47 -3.83 -30.59
C ASP A 649 18.72 -2.62 -29.68
N ARG A 650 17.76 -1.70 -29.66
CA ARG A 650 17.97 -0.32 -29.24
C ARG A 650 17.31 -0.06 -27.90
N VAL A 651 18.14 0.30 -26.93
CA VAL A 651 17.73 0.99 -25.70
C VAL A 651 17.85 2.50 -25.93
N GLY A 652 16.73 3.21 -25.77
CA GLY A 652 16.71 4.68 -25.77
C GLY A 652 17.11 5.27 -24.42
N LEU A 653 17.37 6.59 -24.37
CA LEU A 653 17.87 7.26 -23.14
C LEU A 653 16.98 7.04 -21.92
N ALA A 654 15.66 7.03 -22.10
CA ALA A 654 14.70 6.78 -21.01
C ALA A 654 14.75 5.34 -20.48
N GLY A 655 15.03 4.35 -21.35
CA GLY A 655 15.16 2.95 -20.97
C GLY A 655 16.56 2.61 -20.43
N ALA A 656 17.56 3.42 -20.75
CA ALA A 656 18.95 3.18 -20.39
C ALA A 656 19.25 3.29 -18.89
N GLN A 657 18.30 3.74 -18.06
CA GLN A 657 18.50 3.96 -16.61
C GLN A 657 19.72 4.86 -16.33
N VAL A 658 19.80 5.99 -17.03
CA VAL A 658 20.96 6.90 -16.99
C VAL A 658 21.27 7.35 -15.56
N THR A 659 22.52 7.14 -15.15
CA THR A 659 23.06 7.69 -13.92
C THR A 659 23.78 9.01 -14.17
N GLN A 660 23.97 9.81 -13.13
CA GLN A 660 24.81 11.00 -13.23
C GLN A 660 26.23 10.61 -13.67
N LYS A 661 26.80 11.36 -14.61
CA LYS A 661 28.21 11.25 -15.03
C LYS A 661 29.15 11.18 -13.82
N GLY A 662 30.19 10.34 -13.89
CA GLY A 662 31.10 10.07 -12.78
C GLY A 662 30.56 9.10 -11.72
N THR A 663 29.43 8.43 -11.98
CA THR A 663 28.90 7.34 -11.14
C THR A 663 29.31 5.99 -11.73
N TRP A 664 29.71 5.05 -10.89
CA TRP A 664 29.92 3.67 -11.31
C TRP A 664 28.57 3.00 -11.62
N ASN A 665 28.53 2.22 -12.69
CA ASN A 665 27.36 1.48 -13.13
C ASN A 665 27.70 0.00 -13.18
N ASP A 666 26.90 -0.81 -12.50
CA ASP A 666 26.98 -2.26 -12.62
C ASP A 666 26.32 -2.69 -13.93
N TYR A 667 27.06 -3.42 -14.76
CA TYR A 667 26.51 -4.21 -15.87
C TYR A 667 26.55 -5.68 -15.52
N GLU A 668 25.47 -6.38 -15.81
CA GLU A 668 25.45 -7.85 -15.95
C GLU A 668 24.97 -8.18 -17.37
N ILE A 669 25.78 -8.91 -18.12
CA ILE A 669 25.49 -9.36 -19.47
C ILE A 669 25.42 -10.89 -19.42
N ARG A 670 24.21 -11.43 -19.57
CA ARG A 670 24.00 -12.87 -19.66
C ARG A 670 23.89 -13.29 -21.12
N VAL A 671 24.65 -14.30 -21.48
CA VAL A 671 24.60 -14.92 -22.80
C VAL A 671 24.32 -16.39 -22.59
N VAL A 672 23.12 -16.83 -22.98
CA VAL A 672 22.69 -18.24 -22.91
C VAL A 672 22.23 -18.63 -24.30
N ASP A 673 22.86 -19.64 -24.90
CA ASP A 673 22.71 -19.99 -26.31
C ASP A 673 23.00 -18.80 -27.24
N GLN A 674 21.96 -18.15 -27.75
CA GLN A 674 21.98 -16.96 -28.60
C GLN A 674 21.07 -15.84 -28.03
N HIS A 675 20.65 -15.98 -26.79
CA HIS A 675 19.85 -15.00 -26.06
C HIS A 675 20.75 -14.15 -25.16
N PHE A 676 20.59 -12.83 -25.26
CA PHE A 676 21.35 -11.83 -24.54
C PHE A 676 20.42 -11.07 -23.61
N SER A 677 20.71 -11.09 -22.31
CA SER A 677 20.00 -10.27 -21.32
C SER A 677 20.99 -9.27 -20.72
N VAL A 678 20.64 -7.99 -20.77
CA VAL A 678 21.49 -6.89 -20.28
C VAL A 678 20.83 -6.22 -19.10
N PHE A 679 21.50 -6.29 -17.95
CA PHE A 679 21.08 -5.63 -16.72
C PHE A 679 22.00 -4.47 -16.41
N ARG A 680 21.42 -3.35 -15.98
CA ARG A 680 22.14 -2.22 -15.41
C ARG A 680 21.67 -1.98 -13.99
N ASN A 681 22.61 -1.92 -13.04
CA ASN A 681 22.34 -1.70 -11.62
C ASN A 681 21.28 -2.67 -11.06
N GLY A 682 21.30 -3.92 -11.53
CA GLY A 682 20.35 -4.98 -11.15
C GLY A 682 19.02 -4.99 -11.91
N VAL A 683 18.74 -3.99 -12.76
CA VAL A 683 17.50 -3.90 -13.54
C VAL A 683 17.74 -4.41 -14.95
N LEU A 684 16.89 -5.32 -15.43
CA LEU A 684 16.89 -5.77 -16.82
C LEU A 684 16.49 -4.59 -17.72
N ILE A 685 17.39 -4.14 -18.59
CA ILE A 685 17.16 -3.00 -19.49
C ILE A 685 17.12 -3.40 -20.96
N ASN A 686 17.59 -4.60 -21.31
CA ASN A 686 17.44 -5.13 -22.66
C ASN A 686 17.43 -6.66 -22.73
N GLU A 687 16.69 -7.20 -23.68
CA GLU A 687 16.70 -8.62 -24.06
C GLU A 687 16.74 -8.76 -25.58
N PHE A 688 17.68 -9.54 -26.09
CA PHE A 688 17.92 -9.68 -27.52
C PHE A 688 18.16 -11.14 -27.91
N ASP A 689 17.37 -11.63 -28.87
CA ASP A 689 17.59 -12.92 -29.52
C ASP A 689 18.40 -12.73 -30.80
N ASN A 690 19.62 -13.27 -30.82
CA ASN A 690 20.52 -13.26 -31.96
C ASN A 690 20.10 -14.29 -33.02
N THR A 691 18.98 -14.01 -33.68
CA THR A 691 18.40 -14.84 -34.75
C THR A 691 19.03 -14.51 -36.10
N GLY A 692 18.92 -15.43 -37.07
CA GLY A 692 19.49 -15.20 -38.41
C GLY A 692 18.79 -14.17 -39.25
N GLY A 693 19.56 -13.50 -40.11
CA GLY A 693 19.05 -12.55 -41.10
C GLY A 693 18.67 -11.17 -40.56
N GLN A 694 19.14 -10.80 -39.36
CA GLN A 694 18.97 -9.43 -38.85
C GLN A 694 20.14 -8.55 -39.33
N ASP A 695 19.80 -7.47 -40.02
CA ASP A 695 20.77 -6.51 -40.56
C ASP A 695 21.20 -5.48 -39.50
N PHE A 696 22.44 -5.02 -39.60
CA PHE A 696 22.97 -3.95 -38.76
C PHE A 696 22.34 -2.60 -39.13
N TYR A 697 21.91 -1.82 -38.13
CA TYR A 697 21.31 -0.50 -38.33
C TYR A 697 22.01 0.60 -37.52
N PRO A 698 22.22 1.82 -38.08
CA PRO A 698 22.12 2.16 -39.49
C PRO A 698 23.04 1.30 -40.36
N ALA A 699 22.59 1.01 -41.59
CA ALA A 699 23.27 0.06 -42.47
C ALA A 699 24.77 0.36 -42.64
N ARG A 700 25.60 -0.65 -42.39
CA ARG A 700 27.04 -0.67 -42.67
C ARG A 700 27.28 -1.69 -43.79
N GLY A 701 27.79 -1.21 -44.93
CA GLY A 701 27.83 -2.02 -46.17
C GLY A 701 28.76 -3.25 -46.13
N ASP A 702 29.66 -3.30 -45.16
CA ASP A 702 30.61 -4.39 -44.92
C ASP A 702 30.34 -5.14 -43.61
N ASP A 703 29.15 -4.97 -43.02
CA ASP A 703 28.74 -5.64 -41.80
C ASP A 703 27.99 -6.94 -42.12
N PRO A 704 28.36 -8.09 -41.51
CA PRO A 704 27.76 -9.39 -41.81
C PRO A 704 26.40 -9.62 -41.15
N GLY A 705 25.86 -8.62 -40.43
CA GLY A 705 24.65 -8.77 -39.63
C GLY A 705 24.82 -9.82 -38.53
N THR A 706 23.70 -10.33 -38.04
CA THR A 706 23.69 -11.41 -37.03
C THR A 706 24.24 -12.72 -37.53
N ASP A 707 24.19 -12.99 -38.84
CA ASP A 707 24.71 -14.23 -39.42
C ASP A 707 26.22 -14.40 -39.19
N GLY A 708 26.99 -13.31 -39.10
CA GLY A 708 28.42 -13.32 -38.72
C GLY A 708 28.71 -13.34 -37.23
N ARG A 709 27.68 -13.32 -36.36
CA ARG A 709 27.81 -13.15 -34.89
C ARG A 709 27.24 -14.30 -34.07
N ARG A 710 26.79 -15.40 -34.70
CA ARG A 710 26.19 -16.56 -34.01
C ARG A 710 27.20 -17.61 -33.55
N TRP A 711 28.26 -17.17 -32.88
CA TRP A 711 29.27 -18.08 -32.36
C TRP A 711 28.76 -18.82 -31.13
N ALA A 712 28.99 -20.14 -31.04
CA ALA A 712 28.65 -20.96 -29.88
C ALA A 712 29.56 -20.73 -28.66
N ALA A 713 30.72 -20.12 -28.89
CA ALA A 713 31.59 -19.57 -27.84
C ALA A 713 32.46 -18.46 -28.44
N GLY A 714 32.87 -17.48 -27.64
CA GLY A 714 33.74 -16.39 -28.11
C GLY A 714 34.43 -15.64 -26.97
N TYR A 715 35.11 -14.56 -27.31
CA TYR A 715 35.91 -13.77 -26.37
C TYR A 715 35.14 -12.58 -25.80
N ILE A 716 35.76 -11.91 -24.82
CA ILE A 716 35.26 -10.74 -24.11
C ILE A 716 36.25 -9.59 -24.29
N GLY A 717 35.76 -8.37 -24.44
CA GLY A 717 36.57 -7.18 -24.67
C GLY A 717 35.91 -5.88 -24.22
N LEU A 718 36.74 -4.85 -24.04
CA LEU A 718 36.35 -3.50 -23.61
C LEU A 718 36.86 -2.50 -24.65
N GLN A 719 35.97 -1.66 -25.15
CA GLN A 719 36.29 -0.72 -26.21
C GLN A 719 36.99 0.54 -25.67
N VAL A 720 37.97 1.03 -26.42
CA VAL A 720 38.39 2.44 -26.38
C VAL A 720 37.85 3.12 -27.63
N HIS A 721 36.99 4.12 -27.48
CA HIS A 721 36.35 4.78 -28.62
C HIS A 721 37.18 5.94 -29.18
N SER A 722 37.64 6.86 -28.32
CA SER A 722 38.53 7.97 -28.68
C SER A 722 39.22 8.57 -27.45
N THR A 723 40.12 9.53 -27.65
CA THR A 723 40.75 10.29 -26.56
C THR A 723 39.81 11.23 -25.81
N ALA A 724 38.65 11.57 -26.39
CA ALA A 724 37.60 12.35 -25.73
C ALA A 724 36.63 11.48 -24.90
N ASP A 725 36.56 10.18 -25.22
CA ASP A 725 35.68 9.21 -24.59
C ASP A 725 36.39 8.50 -23.42
N VAL A 726 36.71 9.29 -22.39
CA VAL A 726 37.39 8.76 -21.20
C VAL A 726 36.41 7.94 -20.38
N ILE A 727 36.57 6.62 -20.38
CA ILE A 727 35.73 5.66 -19.67
C ILE A 727 36.60 4.79 -18.77
N SER A 728 36.10 4.51 -17.58
CA SER A 728 36.77 3.62 -16.62
C SER A 728 35.99 2.33 -16.43
N TYR A 729 36.72 1.23 -16.25
CA TYR A 729 36.17 -0.08 -15.92
C TYR A 729 36.84 -0.66 -14.67
N ARG A 730 36.11 -1.42 -13.87
CA ARG A 730 36.66 -2.22 -12.78
C ARG A 730 35.79 -3.45 -12.51
N ASP A 731 36.29 -4.33 -11.65
CA ASP A 731 35.58 -5.50 -11.15
C ASP A 731 34.97 -6.37 -12.28
N VAL A 732 35.77 -6.65 -13.31
CA VAL A 732 35.32 -7.47 -14.45
C VAL A 732 35.44 -8.93 -14.04
N ARG A 733 34.31 -9.62 -14.00
CA ARG A 733 34.18 -10.97 -13.49
C ARG A 733 33.21 -11.79 -14.33
N VAL A 734 33.51 -13.07 -14.50
CA VAL A 734 32.75 -13.96 -15.39
C VAL A 734 32.44 -15.27 -14.70
N LYS A 735 31.22 -15.75 -14.92
CA LYS A 735 30.70 -17.03 -14.43
C LYS A 735 30.16 -17.84 -15.61
N ASP A 736 30.56 -19.09 -15.70
CA ASP A 736 29.98 -20.05 -16.65
C ASP A 736 28.55 -20.43 -16.19
N LEU A 737 27.60 -20.56 -17.12
CA LEU A 737 26.17 -20.82 -16.84
C LEU A 737 25.73 -22.24 -17.22
#